data_AF-A0AAQ4F7Y6-F1
#
_entry.id   AF-A0AAQ4F7Y6-F1
#
_cell.length_a   1.000
_cell.length_b   1.000
_cell.length_c   1.000
_cell.angle_alpha   90.00
_cell.angle_beta   90.00
_cell.angle_gamma   90.00
#
_symmetry.space_group_name_H-M   'P 1'
#
loop_
_entity.id
_entity.type
_entity.pdbx_description
1 polymer ?
#
loop_
_entity_poly.entity_id
_entity_poly.type
_entity_poly.pdbx_seq_one_letter_code
_entity_poly.pdbx_strand_id
1 'polypeptide(L)'
;MKRNDDLSWVYKPSGQGTQLFIVLDHKKNGLPAVLPSALARKTPRTKVKDTRKEIIAKMQLYMNEIINFTRDQGFKPMVWHDILDVGIKATSVGLFYINCNHELVYIGVNRNTGVFVAATPEGGTVAICACAVVAHVSAAHAQVPRDAVVQVWRHSSSVRSVVQNLSRAGHQIVFSSNWNLSAFRYGPDWKGFYGHDPVSLYVALRTEEATTAMSTPLLKLLLLLASVLVARALITYVEVRLPLRGKRAPPGSPWPQPRRWQSWPLQRSLDPDTFALSSAAAESCDVVAKALSRYRKLAFLGDSTRRGGGGGGGEERGFSAVVDHGLLPALRVEVAQYQGEQHCGYPQHKDDESYSLNVPEEGDAVLSSQTVWGALRGLETFSQLVHQDPISKAFVINVTAVKDFPRFSYRGLLLDSSRHFQPLKILKQNLDAMAYNKFNVFHWHLVDDQSWPLEMATFPNLTQSAYSPRHVYSLKDVQDIIEYARLRGIRVIPEIDTPGHTQALGKVFPGILTACYSNGTRGKPDYPNHAAFEMLDPTQNYTYDVMRAIFREVIETFKDKYIHLGMDEVYYSCWESSPEIAEFMRQQGFDAVNQVEQYYVKRTLANVQELGAKYMIWQDPIDNDVDAANDTLVVVWKGGPRHSKTRPSWEDDVKRIARKGYRMVLSACWYLNHIGYGQDWKRLYACDPRGFDGTEAEKNLVVGGEACMWGEYVDGTNLIPRLWPRASAVAERLWSSAELKNTDDAAFRLDQQRCRMLRRGIPAQPVLNGYCGDYEWDLDTPYHVD
;
A
#
# COMPACT_ATOMS: atom_id res chain seq x y z
N MET A 1 0.91 31.34 -27.54
CA MET A 1 1.91 31.68 -26.51
C MET A 1 2.95 32.59 -27.14
N LYS A 2 3.08 33.85 -26.69
CA LYS A 2 4.29 34.65 -26.95
C LYS A 2 5.16 34.55 -25.69
N ARG A 3 6.41 34.12 -25.83
CA ARG A 3 7.43 34.18 -24.77
C ARG A 3 8.16 35.51 -24.85
N ASN A 4 8.34 36.16 -23.72
CA ASN A 4 9.39 37.15 -23.51
C ASN A 4 10.13 36.70 -22.24
N ASP A 5 11.46 36.81 -22.22
CA ASP A 5 12.36 35.80 -21.63
C ASP A 5 12.41 35.67 -20.09
N ASP A 6 11.58 36.39 -19.33
CA ASP A 6 11.58 36.34 -17.86
C ASP A 6 10.22 35.98 -17.20
N LEU A 7 9.14 35.83 -17.98
CA LEU A 7 7.80 35.47 -17.47
C LEU A 7 7.07 34.53 -18.44
N SER A 8 6.50 33.44 -17.93
CA SER A 8 5.72 32.49 -18.73
C SER A 8 4.22 32.64 -18.47
N TRP A 9 3.46 32.86 -19.54
CA TRP A 9 2.02 33.11 -19.53
C TRP A 9 1.28 31.96 -20.22
N VAL A 10 0.23 31.43 -19.60
CA VAL A 10 -0.65 30.42 -20.21
C VAL A 10 -2.04 31.04 -20.40
N TYR A 11 -2.48 31.10 -21.66
CA TYR A 11 -3.80 31.59 -22.06
C TYR A 11 -4.65 30.41 -22.53
N LYS A 12 -5.88 30.27 -22.01
CA LYS A 12 -6.85 29.28 -22.50
C LYS A 12 -8.22 29.96 -22.67
N PRO A 13 -8.76 30.09 -23.88
CA PRO A 13 -10.09 30.64 -24.07
C PRO A 13 -11.13 29.58 -23.69
N SER A 14 -12.12 29.97 -22.88
CA SER A 14 -13.34 29.19 -22.69
C SER A 14 -14.53 30.15 -22.74
N GLY A 15 -15.66 29.72 -23.33
CA GLY A 15 -16.80 30.56 -23.68
C GLY A 15 -17.59 31.21 -22.53
N GLN A 16 -17.08 31.22 -21.30
CA GLN A 16 -17.64 31.93 -20.15
C GLN A 16 -16.55 32.53 -19.25
N GLY A 17 -15.65 33.33 -19.85
CA GLY A 17 -14.68 34.15 -19.13
C GLY A 17 -13.23 33.69 -19.29
N THR A 18 -12.34 34.67 -19.47
CA THR A 18 -10.91 34.48 -19.68
C THR A 18 -10.19 34.37 -18.33
N GLN A 19 -9.43 33.30 -18.09
CA GLN A 19 -8.56 33.16 -16.92
C GLN A 19 -7.09 33.32 -17.33
N LEU A 20 -6.37 34.21 -16.63
CA LEU A 20 -4.94 34.44 -16.81
C LEU A 20 -4.17 33.89 -15.61
N PHE A 21 -3.18 33.03 -15.85
CA PHE A 21 -2.29 32.49 -14.81
C PHE A 21 -0.89 33.09 -14.96
N ILE A 22 -0.35 33.66 -13.87
CA ILE A 22 1.01 34.19 -13.78
C ILE A 22 1.78 33.34 -12.77
N VAL A 23 2.88 32.70 -13.19
CA VAL A 23 3.74 31.89 -12.31
C VAL A 23 5.12 32.54 -12.26
N LEU A 24 5.57 32.95 -11.07
CA LEU A 24 6.92 33.45 -10.81
C LEU A 24 7.80 32.29 -10.34
N ASP A 25 8.83 31.93 -11.11
CA ASP A 25 9.80 30.90 -10.74
C ASP A 25 10.96 31.50 -9.92
N HIS A 26 11.04 31.12 -8.65
CA HIS A 26 12.04 31.62 -7.72
C HIS A 26 13.47 31.09 -7.97
N LYS A 27 13.65 30.05 -8.80
CA LYS A 27 14.97 29.40 -8.97
C LYS A 27 15.89 30.05 -10.02
N LYS A 28 15.39 30.94 -10.89
CA LYS A 28 16.20 31.55 -11.95
C LYS A 28 16.81 32.93 -11.64
N ASN A 29 16.38 33.61 -10.57
CA ASN A 29 16.68 35.04 -10.38
C ASN A 29 17.73 35.37 -9.30
N GLY A 30 18.56 34.41 -8.89
CA GLY A 30 19.77 34.70 -8.08
C GLY A 30 19.53 35.40 -6.73
N LEU A 31 18.36 35.26 -6.12
CA LEU A 31 18.13 35.72 -4.74
C LEU A 31 18.70 34.69 -3.75
N PRO A 32 19.56 35.08 -2.79
CA PRO A 32 20.19 34.12 -1.89
C PRO A 32 19.17 33.49 -0.93
N ALA A 33 19.25 32.17 -0.80
CA ALA A 33 18.55 31.42 0.24
C ALA A 33 18.98 31.95 1.62
N VAL A 34 18.01 32.41 2.42
CA VAL A 34 18.26 32.97 3.75
C VAL A 34 18.90 31.89 4.65
N LEU A 35 20.00 32.26 5.31
CA LEU A 35 20.87 31.42 6.13
C LEU A 35 20.13 30.57 7.20
N PRO A 36 20.59 29.32 7.46
CA PRO A 36 20.09 28.50 8.57
C PRO A 36 20.30 29.19 9.93
N SER A 37 19.36 28.97 10.85
CA SER A 37 19.23 29.57 12.19
C SER A 37 20.43 29.38 13.14
N ALA A 38 21.45 28.61 12.77
CA ALA A 38 22.69 28.43 13.53
C ALA A 38 23.78 29.49 13.24
N LEU A 39 23.68 30.27 12.15
CA LEU A 39 24.71 31.27 11.77
C LEU A 39 24.32 32.73 12.07
N ALA A 40 23.10 33.00 12.53
CA ALA A 40 22.62 34.37 12.81
C ALA A 40 23.22 35.02 14.08
N ARG A 41 24.07 34.31 14.83
CA ARG A 41 24.74 34.86 16.02
C ARG A 41 26.06 35.59 15.71
N LYS A 42 26.53 35.63 14.45
CA LYS A 42 27.84 36.22 14.11
C LYS A 42 27.86 37.27 12.99
N THR A 43 26.72 37.77 12.50
CA THR A 43 26.70 38.74 11.38
C THR A 43 26.38 40.17 11.85
N PRO A 44 27.17 41.21 11.49
CA PRO A 44 26.92 42.59 11.89
C PRO A 44 25.61 43.17 11.33
N ARG A 45 24.84 43.88 12.18
CA ARG A 45 23.48 44.43 11.90
C ARG A 45 23.37 45.38 10.70
N THR A 46 24.47 45.92 10.18
CA THR A 46 24.48 46.90 9.08
C THR A 46 24.24 46.28 7.71
N LYS A 47 24.79 45.08 7.42
CA LYS A 47 24.59 44.39 6.13
C LYS A 47 23.16 43.87 5.88
N VAL A 48 22.34 43.74 6.92
CA VAL A 48 20.95 43.25 6.81
C VAL A 48 19.98 44.35 6.36
N LYS A 49 20.33 45.63 6.54
CA LYS A 49 19.48 46.76 6.15
C LYS A 49 19.52 47.07 4.65
N ASP A 50 20.69 46.93 4.01
CA ASP A 50 20.86 47.27 2.59
C ASP A 50 20.17 46.27 1.66
N THR A 51 20.22 44.98 1.95
CA THR A 51 19.51 43.92 1.19
C THR A 51 17.98 44.08 1.25
N ARG A 52 17.46 44.68 2.32
CA ARG A 52 16.02 44.87 2.51
C ARG A 52 15.48 46.03 1.66
N LYS A 53 16.27 47.09 1.45
CA LYS A 53 15.88 48.22 0.58
C LYS A 53 15.87 47.80 -0.90
N GLU A 54 16.82 46.98 -1.33
CA GLU A 54 16.88 46.46 -2.71
C GLU A 54 15.71 45.53 -3.06
N ILE A 55 15.29 44.67 -2.13
CA ILE A 55 14.14 43.78 -2.33
C ILE A 55 12.83 44.57 -2.42
N ILE A 56 12.66 45.61 -1.60
CA ILE A 56 11.48 46.48 -1.64
C ILE A 56 11.40 47.27 -2.95
N ALA A 57 12.53 47.81 -3.43
CA ALA A 57 12.60 48.54 -4.69
C ALA A 57 12.25 47.65 -5.90
N LYS A 58 12.73 46.40 -5.92
CA LYS A 58 12.38 45.43 -6.98
C LYS A 58 10.91 45.01 -6.92
N MET A 59 10.34 44.78 -5.73
CA MET A 59 8.91 44.46 -5.60
C MET A 59 8.01 45.62 -6.05
N GLN A 60 8.40 46.87 -5.82
CA GLN A 60 7.67 48.05 -6.31
C GLN A 60 7.66 48.14 -7.85
N LEU A 61 8.77 47.77 -8.51
CA LEU A 61 8.86 47.79 -9.97
C LEU A 61 7.94 46.74 -10.62
N TYR A 62 7.93 45.51 -10.10
CA TYR A 62 7.05 44.43 -10.58
C TYR A 62 5.55 44.72 -10.36
N MET A 63 5.20 45.36 -9.24
CA MET A 63 3.81 45.72 -8.96
C MET A 63 3.32 46.84 -9.89
N ASN A 64 4.19 47.79 -10.27
CA ASN A 64 3.83 48.85 -11.22
C ASN A 64 3.61 48.31 -12.65
N GLU A 65 4.35 47.29 -13.07
CA GLU A 65 4.11 46.62 -14.37
C GLU A 65 2.77 45.88 -14.40
N ILE A 66 2.41 45.21 -13.30
CA ILE A 66 1.11 44.52 -13.16
C ILE A 66 -0.04 45.52 -13.14
N ILE A 67 0.11 46.65 -12.42
CA ILE A 67 -0.90 47.72 -12.37
C ILE A 67 -1.11 48.34 -13.76
N ASN A 68 -0.04 48.65 -14.48
CA ASN A 68 -0.12 49.19 -15.84
C ASN A 68 -0.77 48.19 -16.83
N PHE A 69 -0.42 46.91 -16.73
CA PHE A 69 -1.03 45.85 -17.54
C PHE A 69 -2.53 45.69 -17.26
N THR A 70 -2.97 45.76 -15.99
CA THR A 70 -4.40 45.71 -15.65
C THR A 70 -5.16 46.96 -16.09
N ARG A 71 -4.51 48.13 -16.09
CA ARG A 71 -5.10 49.38 -16.62
C ARG A 71 -5.33 49.31 -18.12
N ASP A 72 -4.38 48.78 -18.88
CA ASP A 72 -4.48 48.62 -20.34
C ASP A 72 -5.51 47.54 -20.75
N GLN A 73 -5.98 46.72 -19.81
CA GLN A 73 -7.08 45.75 -19.99
C GLN A 73 -8.43 46.25 -19.46
N GLY A 74 -8.55 47.54 -19.08
CA GLY A 74 -9.80 48.19 -18.73
C GLY A 74 -10.24 48.10 -17.25
N PHE A 75 -9.36 47.65 -16.35
CA PHE A 75 -9.64 47.55 -14.91
C PHE A 75 -9.27 48.84 -14.14
N LYS A 76 -10.05 49.22 -13.11
CA LYS A 76 -9.77 50.41 -12.27
C LYS A 76 -8.55 50.19 -11.36
N PRO A 77 -7.52 51.07 -11.38
CA PRO A 77 -6.37 50.95 -10.48
C PRO A 77 -6.63 51.53 -9.08
N MET A 78 -6.03 50.94 -8.05
CA MET A 78 -6.02 51.43 -6.67
C MET A 78 -4.71 52.22 -6.40
N VAL A 79 -4.77 53.32 -5.64
CA VAL A 79 -3.61 54.21 -5.36
C VAL A 79 -2.86 53.75 -4.11
N TRP A 80 -1.54 53.85 -4.12
CA TRP A 80 -0.57 53.25 -3.19
C TRP A 80 -0.62 53.72 -1.71
N HIS A 81 -1.64 54.47 -1.26
CA HIS A 81 -1.71 55.00 0.11
C HIS A 81 -2.50 54.14 1.11
N ASP A 82 -3.33 53.20 0.69
CA ASP A 82 -4.25 52.50 1.61
C ASP A 82 -3.69 51.21 2.26
N ILE A 83 -2.46 50.80 1.95
CA ILE A 83 -1.88 49.55 2.47
C ILE A 83 -1.05 49.75 3.76
N LEU A 84 -0.71 50.99 4.12
CA LEU A 84 0.18 51.25 5.27
C LEU A 84 -0.52 51.48 6.62
N ASP A 85 -1.84 51.71 6.67
CA ASP A 85 -2.56 51.88 7.94
C ASP A 85 -2.95 50.55 8.61
N VAL A 86 -2.88 49.45 7.88
CA VAL A 86 -2.97 48.11 8.48
C VAL A 86 -1.53 47.64 8.71
N GLY A 87 -1.01 47.88 9.92
CA GLY A 87 0.41 47.69 10.32
C GLY A 87 1.00 46.28 10.17
N ILE A 88 1.05 45.76 8.94
CA ILE A 88 1.54 44.42 8.59
C ILE A 88 2.98 44.56 8.11
N LYS A 89 3.93 44.10 8.94
CA LYS A 89 5.31 43.88 8.52
C LYS A 89 5.39 42.61 7.65
N ALA A 90 5.03 42.70 6.37
CA ALA A 90 5.14 41.60 5.41
C ALA A 90 6.60 41.38 4.97
N THR A 91 7.03 40.12 4.87
CA THR A 91 8.36 39.72 4.34
C THR A 91 8.26 38.80 3.12
N SER A 92 7.06 38.53 2.60
CA SER A 92 6.81 37.85 1.32
C SER A 92 5.37 38.15 0.87
N VAL A 93 5.14 38.40 -0.41
CA VAL A 93 3.79 38.51 -1.01
C VAL A 93 3.72 37.51 -2.15
N GLY A 94 2.71 36.62 -2.15
CA GLY A 94 2.43 35.70 -3.24
C GLY A 94 0.99 35.89 -3.70
N LEU A 95 0.77 36.01 -5.01
CA LEU A 95 -0.53 36.36 -5.59
C LEU A 95 -1.23 35.10 -6.12
N PHE A 96 -2.50 34.88 -5.72
CA PHE A 96 -3.38 33.85 -6.28
C PHE A 96 -4.72 34.47 -6.68
N TYR A 97 -5.28 34.04 -7.81
CA TYR A 97 -6.56 34.51 -8.35
C TYR A 97 -7.63 33.40 -8.28
N ILE A 98 -8.82 33.70 -7.76
CA ILE A 98 -10.02 32.85 -7.83
C ILE A 98 -11.21 33.77 -8.19
N ASN A 99 -11.95 33.42 -9.25
CA ASN A 99 -13.09 34.17 -9.74
C ASN A 99 -14.42 33.58 -9.23
N CYS A 100 -15.35 34.45 -8.81
CA CYS A 100 -16.79 34.25 -8.99
C CYS A 100 -17.58 35.52 -9.34
N ASN A 101 -17.00 36.73 -9.39
CA ASN A 101 -17.78 37.97 -9.67
C ASN A 101 -16.94 39.15 -10.23
N HIS A 102 -15.82 38.90 -10.93
CA HIS A 102 -15.00 39.97 -11.54
C HIS A 102 -14.36 41.01 -10.56
N GLU A 103 -14.07 40.63 -9.31
CA GLU A 103 -13.27 41.45 -8.38
C GLU A 103 -11.88 40.83 -8.13
N LEU A 104 -10.89 41.70 -7.85
CA LEU A 104 -9.51 41.31 -7.55
C LEU A 104 -9.30 41.20 -6.04
N VAL A 105 -8.91 40.01 -5.56
CA VAL A 105 -8.61 39.74 -4.14
C VAL A 105 -7.13 39.37 -3.99
N TYR A 106 -6.43 40.06 -3.08
CA TYR A 106 -5.02 39.79 -2.76
C TYR A 106 -4.90 39.04 -1.43
N ILE A 107 -4.05 38.00 -1.38
CA ILE A 107 -3.76 37.25 -0.16
C ILE A 107 -2.28 37.40 0.21
N GLY A 108 -2.00 37.98 1.38
CA GLY A 108 -0.64 38.08 1.93
C GLY A 108 -0.34 36.95 2.93
N VAL A 109 0.90 36.44 2.95
CA VAL A 109 1.33 35.37 3.87
C VAL A 109 2.46 35.86 4.78
N ASN A 110 2.27 35.78 6.10
CA ASN A 110 3.33 36.02 7.08
C ASN A 110 3.95 34.70 7.57
N ARG A 111 5.20 34.43 7.19
CA ARG A 111 5.88 33.15 7.50
C ARG A 111 6.20 32.92 8.98
N ASN A 112 6.15 33.94 9.85
CA ASN A 112 6.43 33.74 11.28
C ASN A 112 5.18 33.44 12.12
N THR A 113 3.98 33.74 11.61
CA THR A 113 2.71 33.56 12.35
C THR A 113 1.72 32.66 11.62
N GLY A 114 1.95 32.34 10.33
CA GLY A 114 1.04 31.51 9.53
C GLY A 114 -0.30 32.19 9.20
N VAL A 115 -0.41 33.51 9.38
CA VAL A 115 -1.66 34.25 9.16
C VAL A 115 -1.84 34.58 7.68
N PHE A 116 -3.05 34.30 7.17
CA PHE A 116 -3.53 34.69 5.85
C PHE A 116 -4.46 35.90 5.99
N VAL A 117 -4.26 36.94 5.16
CA VAL A 117 -5.15 38.11 5.12
C VAL A 117 -5.63 38.30 3.69
N ALA A 118 -6.95 38.31 3.49
CA ALA A 118 -7.60 38.65 2.22
C ALA A 118 -8.30 40.01 2.36
N ALA A 119 -8.15 40.90 1.38
CA ALA A 119 -8.81 42.20 1.35
C ALA A 119 -9.44 42.47 -0.02
N THR A 120 -10.63 43.08 -0.01
CA THR A 120 -11.33 43.61 -1.19
C THR A 120 -11.33 45.14 -1.16
N PRO A 121 -11.56 45.83 -2.30
CA PRO A 121 -11.46 47.29 -2.39
C PRO A 121 -12.42 48.10 -1.49
N GLU A 122 -13.49 47.48 -0.96
CA GLU A 122 -14.52 48.16 -0.16
C GLU A 122 -14.51 47.82 1.34
N GLY A 123 -13.42 47.24 1.88
CA GLY A 123 -13.22 47.13 3.34
C GLY A 123 -14.15 46.15 4.08
N GLY A 124 -14.90 45.29 3.37
CA GLY A 124 -15.73 44.24 3.97
C GLY A 124 -14.96 42.92 4.20
N THR A 125 -15.16 42.29 5.37
CA THR A 125 -14.64 40.94 5.65
C THR A 125 -15.52 39.89 4.96
N VAL A 126 -14.96 39.12 4.02
CA VAL A 126 -15.68 37.97 3.42
C VAL A 126 -15.46 36.73 4.28
N ALA A 127 -16.54 36.05 4.67
CA ALA A 127 -16.48 34.75 5.30
C ALA A 127 -16.01 33.70 4.28
N ILE A 128 -14.77 33.22 4.42
CA ILE A 128 -14.25 32.09 3.64
C ILE A 128 -14.60 30.81 4.40
N CYS A 129 -15.43 29.96 3.81
CA CYS A 129 -15.57 28.57 4.23
C CYS A 129 -14.32 27.81 3.76
N ALA A 130 -13.28 27.73 4.59
CA ALA A 130 -12.07 26.96 4.32
C ALA A 130 -12.01 25.72 5.22
N CYS A 131 -11.96 24.54 4.60
CA CYS A 131 -11.58 23.30 5.26
C CYS A 131 -10.12 23.37 5.73
N ALA A 132 -9.93 23.12 7.04
CA ALA A 132 -8.73 22.63 7.70
C ALA A 132 -7.38 23.36 7.48
N VAL A 133 -6.99 24.23 8.42
CA VAL A 133 -5.57 24.38 8.86
C VAL A 133 -5.53 24.74 10.35
N VAL A 134 -4.76 23.96 11.12
CA VAL A 134 -4.50 24.12 12.56
C VAL A 134 -3.59 25.33 12.82
N ALA A 135 -3.93 26.21 13.77
CA ALA A 135 -3.00 27.23 14.29
C ALA A 135 -3.13 27.42 15.81
N HIS A 136 -1.98 27.40 16.49
CA HIS A 136 -1.84 27.81 17.89
C HIS A 136 -2.10 29.33 18.03
N VAL A 137 -3.09 29.73 18.83
CA VAL A 137 -3.32 31.13 19.18
C VAL A 137 -2.68 31.42 20.53
N SER A 138 -1.59 32.19 20.54
CA SER A 138 -1.20 32.97 21.72
C SER A 138 -2.06 34.23 21.74
N ALA A 139 -3.19 34.15 22.44
CA ALA A 139 -4.15 35.24 22.54
C ALA A 139 -3.61 36.30 23.51
N ALA A 140 -2.92 37.30 22.98
CA ALA A 140 -2.67 38.53 23.72
C ALA A 140 -3.37 39.75 23.11
N HIS A 141 -3.73 39.78 21.82
CA HIS A 141 -4.19 41.04 21.19
C HIS A 141 -5.20 40.91 20.03
N ALA A 142 -6.07 39.88 19.99
CA ALA A 142 -7.16 39.81 19.00
C ALA A 142 -8.54 39.89 19.68
N GLN A 143 -9.36 40.88 19.32
CA GLN A 143 -10.74 41.03 19.79
C GLN A 143 -11.66 40.04 19.04
N VAL A 144 -12.32 39.13 19.78
CA VAL A 144 -13.33 38.19 19.25
C VAL A 144 -14.73 38.70 19.62
N PRO A 145 -15.72 38.70 18.70
CA PRO A 145 -17.08 39.15 18.99
C PRO A 145 -17.79 38.32 20.08
N ARG A 146 -18.71 38.93 20.84
CA ARG A 146 -19.42 38.28 21.96
C ARG A 146 -20.28 37.06 21.57
N ASP A 147 -20.63 36.95 20.29
CA ASP A 147 -21.64 36.02 19.79
C ASP A 147 -21.01 34.86 18.98
N ALA A 148 -19.68 34.78 18.94
CA ALA A 148 -18.95 33.78 18.17
C ALA A 148 -18.89 32.41 18.89
N VAL A 149 -19.20 31.35 18.14
CA VAL A 149 -19.09 29.94 18.59
C VAL A 149 -17.68 29.42 18.28
N VAL A 150 -17.01 28.83 19.27
CA VAL A 150 -15.62 28.36 19.15
C VAL A 150 -15.54 26.83 19.31
N GLN A 151 -14.98 26.15 18.32
CA GLN A 151 -14.80 24.69 18.31
C GLN A 151 -13.35 24.33 18.66
N VAL A 152 -13.13 23.41 19.61
CA VAL A 152 -11.78 23.02 20.08
C VAL A 152 -11.61 21.51 19.97
N TRP A 153 -10.49 21.07 19.37
CA TRP A 153 -10.12 19.67 19.27
C TRP A 153 -8.79 19.40 19.99
N ARG A 154 -8.77 18.32 20.79
CA ARG A 154 -7.69 17.73 21.62
C ARG A 154 -7.47 18.26 23.05
N HIS A 155 -7.18 17.29 23.93
CA HIS A 155 -6.64 17.45 25.28
C HIS A 155 -5.18 17.94 25.24
N SER A 156 -4.94 19.15 25.73
CA SER A 156 -3.62 19.56 26.23
C SER A 156 -3.78 20.65 27.30
N SER A 157 -2.73 20.91 28.08
CA SER A 157 -2.67 21.91 29.15
C SER A 157 -3.02 23.35 28.70
N SER A 158 -3.07 23.61 27.39
CA SER A 158 -3.49 24.89 26.78
C SER A 158 -5.01 25.08 26.67
N VAL A 159 -5.84 24.03 26.80
CA VAL A 159 -7.31 24.18 26.80
C VAL A 159 -7.78 24.93 28.05
N ARG A 160 -7.08 24.74 29.18
CA ARG A 160 -7.42 25.36 30.46
C ARG A 160 -7.26 26.88 30.44
N SER A 161 -6.21 27.41 29.81
CA SER A 161 -5.97 28.86 29.73
C SER A 161 -6.95 29.55 28.78
N VAL A 162 -7.33 28.89 27.69
CA VAL A 162 -8.30 29.40 26.72
C VAL A 162 -9.70 29.47 27.35
N VAL A 163 -10.14 28.40 28.03
CA VAL A 163 -11.44 28.38 28.73
C VAL A 163 -11.49 29.40 29.88
N GLN A 164 -10.42 29.57 30.65
CA GLN A 164 -10.34 30.58 31.71
C GLN A 164 -10.39 32.02 31.17
N ASN A 165 -9.74 32.29 30.04
CA ASN A 165 -9.75 33.62 29.43
C ASN A 165 -11.11 33.97 28.79
N LEU A 166 -11.77 33.01 28.15
CA LEU A 166 -13.11 33.18 27.56
C LEU A 166 -14.19 33.33 28.64
N SER A 167 -14.07 32.59 29.75
CA SER A 167 -14.95 32.74 30.92
C SER A 167 -14.80 34.11 31.60
N ARG A 168 -13.55 34.60 31.77
CA ARG A 168 -13.28 35.97 32.29
C ARG A 168 -13.79 37.08 31.37
N ALA A 169 -13.92 36.82 30.07
CA ALA A 169 -14.48 37.75 29.10
C ALA A 169 -16.03 37.70 29.02
N GLY A 170 -16.69 36.87 29.82
CA GLY A 170 -18.15 36.85 29.99
C GLY A 170 -18.91 35.93 29.02
N HIS A 171 -18.24 35.03 28.31
CA HIS A 171 -18.90 34.08 27.41
C HIS A 171 -19.46 32.86 28.16
N GLN A 172 -20.67 32.40 27.80
CA GLN A 172 -21.26 31.16 28.33
C GLN A 172 -20.63 29.91 27.69
N ILE A 173 -20.28 28.92 28.50
CA ILE A 173 -19.67 27.65 28.04
C ILE A 173 -20.48 26.49 28.62
N VAL A 174 -21.02 25.61 27.77
CA VAL A 174 -21.85 24.44 28.17
C VAL A 174 -21.21 23.15 27.67
N PHE A 175 -21.16 22.13 28.52
CA PHE A 175 -20.68 20.77 28.19
C PHE A 175 -21.80 19.75 28.43
N SER A 176 -21.90 18.73 27.57
CA SER A 176 -22.86 17.62 27.71
C SER A 176 -22.18 16.31 27.33
N SER A 177 -22.23 15.31 28.21
CA SER A 177 -21.89 13.91 27.89
C SER A 177 -23.16 13.08 27.73
N ASN A 178 -23.12 12.05 26.88
CA ASN A 178 -24.25 11.15 26.69
C ASN A 178 -24.59 10.43 28.01
N TRP A 179 -25.89 10.43 28.32
CA TRP A 179 -26.60 9.88 29.49
C TRP A 179 -26.86 10.88 30.64
N ASN A 180 -28.14 11.25 30.74
CA ASN A 180 -28.81 12.13 31.72
C ASN A 180 -28.49 13.64 31.67
N LEU A 181 -29.53 14.42 31.34
CA LEU A 181 -29.55 15.88 31.41
C LEU A 181 -29.56 16.34 32.87
N SER A 182 -28.41 16.76 33.39
CA SER A 182 -28.33 17.63 34.56
C SER A 182 -27.35 18.76 34.27
N ALA A 183 -27.85 20.00 34.27
CA ALA A 183 -27.06 21.20 34.01
C ALA A 183 -26.22 21.57 35.24
N PHE A 184 -24.89 21.64 35.09
CA PHE A 184 -24.00 22.19 36.12
C PHE A 184 -23.49 23.58 35.71
N ARG A 185 -23.68 24.58 36.58
CA ARG A 185 -22.98 25.87 36.49
C ARG A 185 -21.69 25.76 37.30
N TYR A 186 -20.53 25.93 36.67
CA TYR A 186 -19.25 26.02 37.38
C TYR A 186 -18.80 27.47 37.53
N GLY A 187 -18.38 27.82 38.74
CA GLY A 187 -17.74 29.11 39.06
C GLY A 187 -16.25 29.14 38.68
N PRO A 188 -15.57 30.29 38.87
CA PRO A 188 -14.26 30.60 38.29
C PRO A 188 -13.07 29.75 38.76
N ASP A 189 -13.23 28.85 39.72
CA ASP A 189 -12.16 28.00 40.26
C ASP A 189 -12.38 26.50 39.93
N TRP A 190 -12.06 26.10 38.70
CA TRP A 190 -12.21 24.71 38.24
C TRP A 190 -10.92 23.88 38.35
N LYS A 191 -10.92 22.82 39.16
CA LYS A 191 -9.80 21.88 39.36
C LYS A 191 -10.09 20.47 38.78
N GLY A 192 -10.21 20.37 37.45
CA GLY A 192 -9.80 19.19 36.65
C GLY A 192 -10.79 18.03 36.47
N PHE A 193 -10.65 17.34 35.32
CA PHE A 193 -11.20 16.03 34.98
C PHE A 193 -10.09 15.23 34.27
N TYR A 194 -9.85 13.99 34.67
CA TYR A 194 -8.92 13.04 34.02
C TYR A 194 -9.74 11.89 33.42
N GLY A 195 -9.80 11.80 32.09
CA GLY A 195 -10.47 10.73 31.34
C GLY A 195 -10.13 10.82 29.85
N HIS A 196 -9.92 9.68 29.19
CA HIS A 196 -9.19 9.53 27.93
C HIS A 196 -10.08 9.24 26.68
N ASP A 197 -11.31 9.75 26.60
CA ASP A 197 -12.19 9.50 25.44
C ASP A 197 -12.60 10.77 24.65
N PRO A 198 -12.69 10.70 23.31
CA PRO A 198 -13.14 11.82 22.48
C PRO A 198 -14.67 11.99 22.55
N VAL A 199 -15.14 13.17 22.95
CA VAL A 199 -16.58 13.54 22.96
C VAL A 199 -16.92 14.30 21.68
N SER A 200 -17.93 13.84 20.92
CA SER A 200 -18.54 14.58 19.80
C SER A 200 -19.64 15.52 20.31
N LEU A 201 -19.66 16.77 19.82
CA LEU A 201 -20.55 17.84 20.28
C LEU A 201 -21.66 18.12 19.25
N TYR A 202 -22.93 18.08 19.65
CA TYR A 202 -24.07 18.67 18.95
C TYR A 202 -24.80 19.63 19.90
N VAL A 203 -25.19 20.82 19.44
CA VAL A 203 -26.06 21.74 20.21
C VAL A 203 -27.15 22.30 19.31
N ALA A 204 -28.40 22.07 19.73
CA ALA A 204 -29.62 22.68 19.19
C ALA A 204 -29.92 24.00 19.91
N LEU A 205 -30.42 24.99 19.17
CA LEU A 205 -30.85 26.28 19.70
C LEU A 205 -32.17 26.14 20.47
N ARG A 206 -32.19 26.53 21.74
CA ARG A 206 -33.42 26.73 22.54
C ARG A 206 -33.74 28.22 22.52
N THR A 207 -34.82 28.59 21.86
CA THR A 207 -35.40 29.94 21.94
C THR A 207 -36.54 29.91 22.96
N GLU A 208 -36.34 30.50 24.14
CA GLU A 208 -37.44 30.79 25.07
C GLU A 208 -38.03 32.17 24.77
N GLU A 209 -39.34 32.13 24.50
CA GLU A 209 -40.38 33.11 24.79
C GLU A 209 -40.14 34.61 24.53
N ALA A 210 -40.65 35.06 23.37
CA ALA A 210 -41.43 36.28 23.31
C ALA A 210 -42.81 35.94 22.72
N THR A 211 -43.75 35.57 23.59
CA THR A 211 -45.17 35.50 23.22
C THR A 211 -45.76 36.91 23.22
N THR A 212 -46.04 37.46 22.04
CA THR A 212 -47.20 38.33 21.86
C THR A 212 -47.83 38.09 20.50
N ALA A 213 -49.10 37.71 20.56
CA ALA A 213 -50.08 37.51 19.51
C ALA A 213 -49.84 38.25 18.19
N MET A 214 -49.73 37.51 17.08
CA MET A 214 -50.30 37.91 15.78
C MET A 214 -50.61 36.66 14.94
N SER A 215 -51.88 36.25 14.96
CA SER A 215 -52.45 35.37 13.94
C SER A 215 -52.56 36.15 12.63
N THR A 216 -51.62 35.98 11.71
CA THR A 216 -51.76 36.51 10.35
C THR A 216 -51.46 35.44 9.29
N PRO A 217 -52.16 35.46 8.14
CA PRO A 217 -51.95 34.53 7.02
C PRO A 217 -50.50 34.51 6.51
N LEU A 218 -49.75 35.58 6.79
CA LEU A 218 -48.34 35.72 6.43
C LEU A 218 -47.44 34.69 7.12
N LEU A 219 -47.70 34.35 8.39
CA LEU A 219 -46.89 33.39 9.14
C LEU A 219 -47.10 31.96 8.62
N LYS A 220 -48.33 31.61 8.20
CA LYS A 220 -48.62 30.33 7.55
C LYS A 220 -47.98 30.24 6.17
N LEU A 221 -47.96 31.32 5.40
CA LEU A 221 -47.28 31.38 4.09
C LEU A 221 -45.75 31.28 4.24
N LEU A 222 -45.17 31.95 5.25
CA LEU A 222 -43.75 31.87 5.57
C LEU A 222 -43.34 30.49 6.06
N LEU A 223 -44.16 29.82 6.87
CA LEU A 223 -43.93 28.42 7.28
C LEU A 223 -44.07 27.45 6.10
N LEU A 224 -45.00 27.67 5.17
CA LEU A 224 -45.12 26.86 3.95
C LEU A 224 -43.92 27.06 3.02
N LEU A 225 -43.51 28.30 2.79
CA LEU A 225 -42.32 28.64 2.00
C LEU A 225 -41.03 28.13 2.66
N ALA A 226 -40.92 28.23 3.98
CA ALA A 226 -39.83 27.65 4.74
C ALA A 226 -39.84 26.11 4.66
N SER A 227 -41.00 25.46 4.68
CA SER A 227 -41.09 24.00 4.51
C SER A 227 -40.75 23.56 3.08
N VAL A 228 -41.08 24.35 2.06
CA VAL A 228 -40.67 24.09 0.66
C VAL A 228 -39.18 24.39 0.44
N LEU A 229 -38.63 25.41 1.11
CA LEU A 229 -37.20 25.72 1.10
C LEU A 229 -36.37 24.70 1.90
N VAL A 230 -36.88 24.22 3.03
CA VAL A 230 -36.29 23.14 3.84
C VAL A 230 -36.43 21.80 3.11
N ALA A 231 -37.54 21.54 2.41
CA ALA A 231 -37.68 20.37 1.54
C ALA A 231 -36.78 20.46 0.30
N ARG A 232 -36.57 21.64 -0.29
CA ARG A 232 -35.56 21.88 -1.35
C ARG A 232 -34.12 21.85 -0.83
N ALA A 233 -33.89 22.16 0.44
CA ALA A 233 -32.57 22.07 1.07
C ALA A 233 -32.25 20.64 1.54
N LEU A 234 -33.26 19.84 1.92
CA LEU A 234 -33.13 18.41 2.20
C LEU A 234 -33.03 17.59 0.92
N ILE A 235 -33.67 18.00 -0.17
CA ILE A 235 -33.48 17.43 -1.51
C ILE A 235 -32.38 18.22 -2.23
N THR A 236 -31.12 17.97 -1.86
CA THR A 236 -29.85 18.17 -2.61
C THR A 236 -28.67 18.56 -1.71
N TYR A 237 -28.55 17.94 -0.53
CA TYR A 237 -27.21 17.49 -0.12
C TYR A 237 -26.99 16.07 -0.64
N VAL A 238 -27.16 15.89 -1.95
CA VAL A 238 -26.36 14.87 -2.62
C VAL A 238 -24.97 15.50 -2.58
N GLU A 239 -24.09 15.05 -1.70
CA GLU A 239 -22.66 15.28 -1.93
C GLU A 239 -22.45 14.91 -3.39
N VAL A 240 -22.16 15.90 -4.23
CA VAL A 240 -21.73 15.65 -5.59
C VAL A 240 -20.39 14.94 -5.42
N ARG A 241 -20.44 13.61 -5.26
CA ARG A 241 -19.27 12.75 -5.37
C ARG A 241 -18.82 12.97 -6.80
N LEU A 242 -17.86 13.87 -6.97
CA LEU A 242 -17.16 14.03 -8.23
C LEU A 242 -16.85 12.61 -8.71
N PRO A 243 -17.26 12.23 -9.93
CA PRO A 243 -17.09 10.86 -10.39
C PRO A 243 -15.62 10.48 -10.21
N LEU A 244 -15.39 9.32 -9.56
CA LEU A 244 -14.05 8.80 -9.38
C LEU A 244 -13.35 8.79 -10.73
N ARG A 245 -12.10 9.27 -10.77
CA ARG A 245 -11.31 9.33 -12.00
C ARG A 245 -11.11 7.93 -12.56
N GLY A 246 -11.07 7.83 -13.89
CA GLY A 246 -10.84 6.58 -14.62
C GLY A 246 -12.11 6.02 -15.26
N LYS A 247 -11.94 4.99 -16.07
CA LYS A 247 -13.00 4.25 -16.74
C LYS A 247 -13.40 3.05 -15.90
N ARG A 248 -14.68 2.93 -15.58
CA ARG A 248 -15.23 1.72 -14.95
C ARG A 248 -14.96 0.51 -15.84
N ALA A 249 -14.40 -0.53 -15.25
CA ALA A 249 -14.16 -1.77 -15.92
C ALA A 249 -15.49 -2.53 -16.12
N PRO A 250 -15.72 -3.19 -17.27
CA PRO A 250 -16.86 -4.09 -17.44
C PRO A 250 -16.89 -5.17 -16.35
N PRO A 251 -18.07 -5.70 -15.99
CA PRO A 251 -18.17 -6.89 -15.15
C PRO A 251 -17.33 -8.04 -15.72
N GLY A 252 -16.75 -8.84 -14.84
CA GLY A 252 -15.91 -9.96 -15.23
C GLY A 252 -14.52 -9.56 -15.75
N SER A 253 -14.10 -8.30 -15.58
CA SER A 253 -12.76 -7.87 -15.99
C SER A 253 -11.68 -8.65 -15.24
N PRO A 254 -10.69 -9.24 -15.96
CA PRO A 254 -9.65 -10.01 -15.30
C PRO A 254 -8.62 -9.13 -14.55
N TRP A 255 -8.08 -9.69 -13.48
CA TRP A 255 -6.92 -9.22 -12.73
C TRP A 255 -5.98 -10.40 -12.41
N PRO A 256 -4.69 -10.35 -12.78
CA PRO A 256 -4.04 -9.37 -13.66
C PRO A 256 -4.68 -9.26 -15.05
N GLN A 257 -4.55 -8.09 -15.68
CA GLN A 257 -4.99 -7.89 -17.06
C GLN A 257 -4.15 -8.73 -18.05
N PRO A 258 -4.77 -9.50 -18.96
CA PRO A 258 -4.03 -10.34 -19.92
C PRO A 258 -3.19 -9.54 -20.92
N ARG A 259 -2.16 -10.17 -21.50
CA ARG A 259 -1.31 -9.58 -22.56
C ARG A 259 -2.12 -9.19 -23.79
N ARG A 260 -3.08 -10.03 -24.18
CA ARG A 260 -4.06 -9.74 -25.24
C ARG A 260 -5.42 -10.25 -24.81
N TRP A 261 -6.41 -9.37 -24.81
CA TRP A 261 -7.79 -9.69 -24.50
C TRP A 261 -8.71 -8.94 -25.46
N GLN A 262 -9.52 -9.69 -26.19
CA GLN A 262 -10.59 -9.18 -27.04
C GLN A 262 -11.91 -9.68 -26.49
N SER A 263 -12.85 -8.78 -26.27
CA SER A 263 -14.19 -9.09 -25.76
C SER A 263 -15.21 -8.48 -26.71
N TRP A 264 -16.24 -9.25 -27.04
CA TRP A 264 -17.36 -8.78 -27.85
C TRP A 264 -18.60 -8.54 -26.98
N PRO A 265 -19.56 -7.71 -27.44
CA PRO A 265 -20.79 -7.43 -26.68
C PRO A 265 -21.69 -8.65 -26.50
N LEU A 266 -21.63 -9.62 -27.44
CA LEU A 266 -22.40 -10.86 -27.33
C LEU A 266 -22.00 -11.61 -26.06
N GLN A 267 -23.01 -11.98 -25.27
CA GLN A 267 -22.87 -12.79 -24.07
C GLN A 267 -23.37 -14.19 -24.34
N ARG A 268 -22.92 -15.15 -23.53
CA ARG A 268 -23.38 -16.53 -23.45
C ARG A 268 -23.81 -16.81 -22.02
N SER A 269 -24.91 -17.53 -21.83
CA SER A 269 -25.37 -17.98 -20.52
C SER A 269 -24.67 -19.28 -20.11
N LEU A 270 -24.36 -19.43 -18.83
CA LEU A 270 -23.84 -20.67 -18.26
C LEU A 270 -24.85 -21.19 -17.22
N ASP A 271 -25.24 -22.44 -17.34
CA ASP A 271 -26.06 -23.13 -16.35
C ASP A 271 -25.13 -23.95 -15.41
N PRO A 272 -25.04 -23.61 -14.11
CA PRO A 272 -24.17 -24.33 -13.17
C PRO A 272 -24.44 -25.84 -13.07
N ASP A 273 -25.67 -26.28 -13.33
CA ASP A 273 -26.08 -27.67 -13.18
C ASP A 273 -25.68 -28.50 -14.40
N THR A 274 -25.77 -27.92 -15.60
CA THR A 274 -25.48 -28.62 -16.86
C THR A 274 -24.11 -28.30 -17.48
N PHE A 275 -23.47 -27.19 -17.11
CA PHE A 275 -22.18 -26.78 -17.65
C PHE A 275 -21.09 -27.85 -17.41
N ALA A 276 -20.44 -28.30 -18.47
CA ALA A 276 -19.34 -29.27 -18.38
C ALA A 276 -17.98 -28.58 -18.28
N LEU A 277 -17.14 -29.03 -17.34
CA LEU A 277 -15.75 -28.58 -17.20
C LEU A 277 -14.84 -29.80 -17.18
N SER A 278 -14.08 -30.01 -18.26
CA SER A 278 -13.37 -31.27 -18.50
C SER A 278 -11.97 -31.08 -19.09
N SER A 279 -11.08 -32.03 -18.81
CA SER A 279 -9.75 -32.14 -19.41
C SER A 279 -9.33 -33.60 -19.47
N ALA A 280 -8.77 -34.06 -20.60
CA ALA A 280 -8.15 -35.38 -20.67
C ALA A 280 -6.95 -35.50 -19.69
N ALA A 281 -6.26 -34.39 -19.41
CA ALA A 281 -5.15 -34.38 -18.46
C ALA A 281 -5.57 -34.70 -17.02
N ALA A 282 -6.86 -34.56 -16.67
CA ALA A 282 -7.34 -34.86 -15.32
C ALA A 282 -7.29 -36.36 -14.97
N GLU A 283 -7.17 -37.25 -15.96
CA GLU A 283 -7.09 -38.71 -15.73
C GLU A 283 -5.76 -39.13 -15.11
N SER A 284 -4.66 -38.45 -15.46
CA SER A 284 -3.30 -38.79 -15.01
C SER A 284 -2.61 -37.68 -14.22
N CYS A 285 -3.24 -36.49 -14.11
CA CYS A 285 -2.67 -35.33 -13.44
C CYS A 285 -3.59 -34.79 -12.35
N ASP A 286 -3.21 -34.99 -11.09
CA ASP A 286 -3.98 -34.57 -9.94
C ASP A 286 -4.09 -33.04 -9.81
N VAL A 287 -3.06 -32.29 -10.23
CA VAL A 287 -3.08 -30.82 -10.30
C VAL A 287 -4.26 -30.34 -11.13
N VAL A 288 -4.42 -30.91 -12.34
CA VAL A 288 -5.51 -30.54 -13.26
C VAL A 288 -6.84 -31.01 -12.68
N ALA A 289 -6.95 -32.26 -12.23
CA ALA A 289 -8.19 -32.80 -11.68
C ALA A 289 -8.73 -31.97 -10.49
N LYS A 290 -7.86 -31.63 -9.54
CA LYS A 290 -8.20 -30.80 -8.37
C LYS A 290 -8.51 -29.36 -8.79
N ALA A 291 -7.84 -28.82 -9.81
CA ALA A 291 -8.13 -27.50 -10.35
C ALA A 291 -9.51 -27.42 -11.00
N LEU A 292 -9.92 -28.41 -11.81
CA LEU A 292 -11.26 -28.44 -12.41
C LEU A 292 -12.34 -28.43 -11.33
N SER A 293 -12.20 -29.28 -10.29
CA SER A 293 -13.14 -29.31 -9.16
C SER A 293 -13.22 -27.97 -8.42
N ARG A 294 -12.06 -27.35 -8.15
CA ARG A 294 -11.97 -26.05 -7.49
C ARG A 294 -12.60 -24.94 -8.34
N TYR A 295 -12.23 -24.83 -9.61
CA TYR A 295 -12.69 -23.75 -10.47
C TYR A 295 -14.16 -23.88 -10.89
N ARG A 296 -14.72 -25.09 -10.93
CA ARG A 296 -16.19 -25.25 -11.03
C ARG A 296 -16.89 -24.51 -9.90
N LYS A 297 -16.41 -24.66 -8.65
CA LYS A 297 -17.00 -23.96 -7.50
C LYS A 297 -16.77 -22.46 -7.60
N LEU A 298 -15.55 -22.02 -7.93
CA LEU A 298 -15.18 -20.60 -7.96
C LEU A 298 -15.86 -19.80 -9.09
N ALA A 299 -16.14 -20.42 -10.24
CA ALA A 299 -16.81 -19.76 -11.36
C ALA A 299 -18.31 -19.52 -11.10
N PHE A 300 -18.94 -20.37 -10.28
CA PHE A 300 -20.37 -20.30 -9.97
C PHE A 300 -20.64 -19.82 -8.53
N LEU A 301 -19.80 -18.91 -8.02
CA LEU A 301 -20.05 -18.19 -6.78
C LEU A 301 -20.99 -17.01 -7.06
N GLY A 302 -22.24 -17.13 -6.63
CA GLY A 302 -23.26 -16.09 -6.78
C GLY A 302 -24.01 -15.82 -5.48
N ASP A 303 -24.84 -14.78 -5.51
CA ASP A 303 -25.69 -14.38 -4.39
C ASP A 303 -26.54 -15.57 -3.87
N SER A 304 -26.43 -15.87 -2.57
CA SER A 304 -27.00 -17.07 -1.93
C SER A 304 -28.51 -17.03 -1.75
N THR A 305 -29.17 -15.96 -2.21
CA THR A 305 -30.61 -15.69 -2.09
C THR A 305 -31.53 -16.69 -2.80
N ARG A 306 -31.01 -17.74 -3.46
CA ARG A 306 -31.82 -18.83 -4.05
C ARG A 306 -31.53 -20.25 -3.53
N ARG A 307 -30.62 -20.45 -2.56
CA ARG A 307 -30.30 -21.82 -2.07
C ARG A 307 -31.09 -22.30 -0.85
N GLY A 308 -32.12 -21.57 -0.41
CA GLY A 308 -33.04 -22.02 0.63
C GLY A 308 -34.50 -21.91 0.19
N GLY A 309 -35.08 -23.01 -0.30
CA GLY A 309 -36.47 -23.03 -0.75
C GLY A 309 -36.93 -24.39 -1.28
N GLY A 310 -36.51 -25.48 -0.63
CA GLY A 310 -37.16 -26.77 -0.83
C GLY A 310 -38.51 -26.77 -0.12
N GLY A 311 -39.60 -26.77 -0.89
CA GLY A 311 -40.95 -27.12 -0.42
C GLY A 311 -41.86 -25.93 -0.11
N GLY A 312 -42.73 -25.57 -1.05
CA GLY A 312 -43.83 -24.63 -0.84
C GLY A 312 -44.39 -24.13 -2.16
N GLY A 313 -45.62 -24.54 -2.50
CA GLY A 313 -46.19 -24.39 -3.83
C GLY A 313 -46.55 -22.97 -4.25
N GLY A 314 -46.63 -22.80 -5.57
CA GLY A 314 -47.56 -21.91 -6.27
C GLY A 314 -47.44 -20.42 -5.99
N GLU A 315 -46.66 -19.73 -6.81
CA GLU A 315 -47.08 -18.47 -7.43
C GLU A 315 -46.11 -18.13 -8.58
N GLU A 316 -46.60 -18.26 -9.82
CA GLU A 316 -45.95 -17.71 -11.01
C GLU A 316 -45.86 -16.18 -10.88
N ARG A 317 -44.75 -15.68 -10.35
CA ARG A 317 -44.44 -14.25 -10.43
C ARG A 317 -43.69 -13.97 -11.72
N GLY A 318 -44.47 -13.46 -12.68
CA GLY A 318 -44.10 -12.79 -13.93
C GLY A 318 -42.62 -12.73 -14.27
N PHE A 319 -42.25 -13.54 -15.27
CA PHE A 319 -41.00 -13.44 -16.03
C PHE A 319 -40.80 -12.02 -16.56
N SER A 320 -39.91 -11.25 -15.94
CA SER A 320 -39.26 -10.12 -16.59
C SER A 320 -38.19 -10.69 -17.51
N ALA A 321 -38.50 -10.78 -18.80
CA ALA A 321 -37.61 -11.04 -19.95
C ALA A 321 -36.23 -11.60 -19.58
N VAL A 322 -36.12 -12.92 -19.48
CA VAL A 322 -34.81 -13.60 -19.48
C VAL A 322 -34.19 -13.29 -20.84
N VAL A 323 -33.15 -12.47 -20.87
CA VAL A 323 -32.34 -12.31 -22.08
C VAL A 323 -31.67 -13.66 -22.33
N ASP A 324 -32.17 -14.39 -23.33
CA ASP A 324 -31.55 -15.64 -23.75
C ASP A 324 -30.26 -15.31 -24.49
N HIS A 325 -29.13 -15.46 -23.78
CA HIS A 325 -27.80 -15.21 -24.33
C HIS A 325 -27.26 -16.42 -25.12
N GLY A 326 -28.02 -17.51 -25.27
CA GLY A 326 -27.53 -18.76 -25.83
C GLY A 326 -26.60 -19.49 -24.85
N LEU A 327 -26.85 -20.78 -24.64
CA LEU A 327 -26.13 -21.57 -23.65
C LEU A 327 -24.68 -21.85 -24.08
N LEU A 328 -23.70 -21.58 -23.21
CA LEU A 328 -22.35 -22.12 -23.32
C LEU A 328 -22.34 -23.50 -22.64
N PRO A 329 -22.27 -24.61 -23.39
CA PRO A 329 -22.42 -25.95 -22.82
C PRO A 329 -21.20 -26.40 -21.99
N ALA A 330 -19.99 -26.03 -22.41
CA ALA A 330 -18.77 -26.56 -21.79
C ALA A 330 -17.56 -25.64 -21.89
N LEU A 331 -16.59 -25.87 -21.00
CA LEU A 331 -15.19 -25.49 -21.17
C LEU A 331 -14.32 -26.76 -21.26
N ARG A 332 -13.68 -26.95 -22.40
CA ARG A 332 -12.68 -28.00 -22.62
C ARG A 332 -11.27 -27.45 -22.36
N VAL A 333 -10.54 -28.08 -21.45
CA VAL A 333 -9.16 -27.70 -21.10
C VAL A 333 -8.19 -28.68 -21.74
N GLU A 334 -7.35 -28.17 -22.63
CA GLU A 334 -6.37 -28.90 -23.40
C GLU A 334 -4.96 -28.55 -22.92
N VAL A 335 -4.24 -29.55 -22.43
CA VAL A 335 -2.84 -29.40 -21.99
C VAL A 335 -1.97 -30.22 -22.92
N ALA A 336 -0.97 -29.60 -23.56
CA ALA A 336 -0.09 -30.32 -24.47
C ALA A 336 0.85 -31.28 -23.74
N GLN A 337 1.41 -30.85 -22.61
CA GLN A 337 2.36 -31.61 -21.80
C GLN A 337 1.81 -31.82 -20.38
N TYR A 338 1.31 -33.03 -20.12
CA TYR A 338 0.75 -33.43 -18.81
C TYR A 338 1.11 -34.86 -18.39
N GLN A 339 1.74 -35.65 -19.26
CA GLN A 339 2.13 -37.03 -18.95
C GLN A 339 3.52 -37.07 -18.33
N GLY A 340 3.70 -37.93 -17.32
CA GLY A 340 4.96 -38.09 -16.60
C GLY A 340 5.13 -37.13 -15.42
N GLU A 341 5.93 -37.57 -14.43
CA GLU A 341 6.13 -36.85 -13.16
C GLU A 341 6.72 -35.45 -13.35
N GLN A 342 7.46 -35.21 -14.42
CA GLN A 342 8.05 -33.90 -14.70
C GLN A 342 7.00 -32.82 -14.99
N HIS A 343 5.84 -33.19 -15.56
CA HIS A 343 4.82 -32.22 -15.99
C HIS A 343 3.69 -32.03 -14.98
N CYS A 344 3.50 -32.98 -14.07
CA CYS A 344 2.53 -32.90 -12.97
C CYS A 344 3.18 -32.92 -11.58
N GLY A 345 4.51 -32.83 -11.49
CA GLY A 345 5.26 -32.75 -10.24
C GLY A 345 5.24 -31.34 -9.65
N TYR A 346 6.40 -30.83 -9.25
CA TYR A 346 6.53 -29.50 -8.65
C TYR A 346 6.90 -28.44 -9.68
N PRO A 347 6.25 -27.24 -9.64
CA PRO A 347 6.58 -26.16 -10.55
C PRO A 347 8.04 -25.74 -10.39
N GLN A 348 8.69 -25.38 -11.49
CA GLN A 348 10.09 -24.95 -11.52
C GLN A 348 10.22 -23.52 -12.03
N HIS A 349 11.36 -22.89 -11.74
CA HIS A 349 11.64 -21.56 -12.27
C HIS A 349 11.70 -21.60 -13.81
N LYS A 350 10.95 -20.69 -14.46
CA LYS A 350 10.76 -20.58 -15.93
C LYS A 350 9.91 -21.66 -16.59
N ASP A 351 9.15 -22.42 -15.81
CA ASP A 351 8.08 -23.23 -16.40
C ASP A 351 7.13 -22.36 -17.23
N ASP A 352 6.61 -22.91 -18.33
CA ASP A 352 5.73 -22.19 -19.26
C ASP A 352 4.33 -22.04 -18.65
N GLU A 353 3.95 -20.81 -18.34
CA GLU A 353 2.64 -20.44 -17.78
C GLU A 353 1.71 -19.78 -18.81
N SER A 354 2.03 -19.90 -20.11
CA SER A 354 1.23 -19.34 -21.19
C SER A 354 -0.03 -20.16 -21.48
N TYR A 355 -1.08 -19.48 -21.92
CA TYR A 355 -2.33 -20.09 -22.32
C TYR A 355 -3.10 -19.25 -23.34
N SER A 356 -4.04 -19.89 -24.04
CA SER A 356 -5.06 -19.24 -24.86
C SER A 356 -6.44 -19.69 -24.41
N LEU A 357 -7.38 -18.76 -24.23
CA LEU A 357 -8.77 -19.04 -23.88
C LEU A 357 -9.67 -18.44 -24.95
N ASN A 358 -10.55 -19.26 -25.53
CA ASN A 358 -11.52 -18.85 -26.52
C ASN A 358 -12.93 -19.23 -26.07
N VAL A 359 -13.81 -18.23 -25.97
CA VAL A 359 -15.24 -18.40 -25.75
C VAL A 359 -15.93 -17.98 -27.04
N PRO A 360 -16.43 -18.94 -27.84
CA PRO A 360 -17.00 -18.66 -29.17
C PRO A 360 -18.44 -18.13 -29.08
N GLU A 361 -18.96 -17.68 -30.23
CA GLU A 361 -20.38 -17.34 -30.37
C GLU A 361 -21.28 -18.59 -30.32
N GLU A 362 -20.79 -19.76 -30.71
CA GLU A 362 -21.49 -21.04 -30.66
C GLU A 362 -20.54 -22.20 -30.30
N GLY A 363 -21.05 -23.23 -29.63
CA GLY A 363 -20.28 -24.39 -29.20
C GLY A 363 -19.53 -24.20 -27.88
N ASP A 364 -18.52 -25.05 -27.65
CA ASP A 364 -17.77 -25.09 -26.38
C ASP A 364 -16.68 -24.00 -26.32
N ALA A 365 -16.42 -23.51 -25.11
CA ALA A 365 -15.20 -22.77 -24.83
C ALA A 365 -14.00 -23.72 -24.80
N VAL A 366 -12.83 -23.22 -25.21
CA VAL A 366 -11.57 -23.98 -25.19
C VAL A 366 -10.48 -23.18 -24.50
N LEU A 367 -9.81 -23.83 -23.54
CA LEU A 367 -8.60 -23.35 -22.88
C LEU A 367 -7.43 -24.26 -23.28
N SER A 368 -6.46 -23.75 -24.03
CA SER A 368 -5.28 -24.50 -24.45
C SER A 368 -4.02 -23.94 -23.79
N SER A 369 -3.13 -24.81 -23.29
CA SER A 369 -1.84 -24.44 -22.70
C SER A 369 -0.75 -25.46 -23.01
N GLN A 370 0.51 -25.03 -22.93
CA GLN A 370 1.64 -25.95 -23.12
C GLN A 370 1.83 -26.89 -21.94
N THR A 371 1.75 -26.35 -20.73
CA THR A 371 1.91 -27.12 -19.48
C THR A 371 0.66 -27.01 -18.61
N VAL A 372 0.60 -27.83 -17.57
CA VAL A 372 -0.46 -27.77 -16.55
C VAL A 372 -0.51 -26.42 -15.84
N TRP A 373 0.63 -25.72 -15.72
CA TRP A 373 0.71 -24.43 -15.04
C TRP A 373 -0.03 -23.34 -15.82
N GLY A 374 0.13 -23.30 -17.15
CA GLY A 374 -0.65 -22.42 -18.01
C GLY A 374 -2.16 -22.67 -17.91
N ALA A 375 -2.58 -23.94 -17.79
CA ALA A 375 -3.98 -24.29 -17.58
C ALA A 375 -4.53 -23.73 -16.26
N LEU A 376 -3.76 -23.78 -15.16
CA LEU A 376 -4.17 -23.15 -13.90
C LEU A 376 -4.38 -21.64 -14.04
N ARG A 377 -3.50 -20.95 -14.79
CA ARG A 377 -3.63 -19.50 -15.02
C ARG A 377 -4.84 -19.16 -15.89
N GLY A 378 -5.12 -19.99 -16.89
CA GLY A 378 -6.27 -19.84 -17.76
C GLY A 378 -7.60 -20.13 -17.06
N LEU A 379 -7.65 -21.14 -16.19
CA LEU A 379 -8.81 -21.44 -15.35
C LEU A 379 -9.12 -20.29 -14.39
N GLU A 380 -8.10 -19.65 -13.81
CA GLU A 380 -8.30 -18.42 -13.04
C GLU A 380 -8.96 -17.36 -13.90
N THR A 381 -8.41 -17.04 -15.08
CA THR A 381 -8.97 -16.03 -15.97
C THR A 381 -10.39 -16.35 -16.43
N PHE A 382 -10.70 -17.61 -16.76
CA PHE A 382 -12.06 -18.03 -17.09
C PHE A 382 -13.03 -17.75 -15.93
N SER A 383 -12.66 -18.14 -14.70
CA SER A 383 -13.49 -17.90 -13.52
C SER A 383 -13.71 -16.42 -13.21
N GLN A 384 -12.82 -15.55 -13.69
CA GLN A 384 -12.93 -14.11 -13.53
C GLN A 384 -13.89 -13.48 -14.54
N LEU A 385 -13.95 -14.04 -15.76
CA LEU A 385 -14.80 -13.59 -16.87
C LEU A 385 -16.27 -13.97 -16.65
N VAL A 386 -16.53 -15.09 -15.97
CA VAL A 386 -17.88 -15.45 -15.53
C VAL A 386 -18.36 -14.44 -14.48
N HIS A 387 -19.54 -13.87 -14.71
CA HIS A 387 -20.20 -12.95 -13.80
C HIS A 387 -21.72 -13.17 -13.82
N GLN A 388 -22.45 -12.54 -12.89
CA GLN A 388 -23.90 -12.61 -12.89
C GLN A 388 -24.48 -11.39 -13.61
N ASP A 389 -25.46 -11.63 -14.47
CA ASP A 389 -26.28 -10.57 -15.05
C ASP A 389 -27.00 -9.79 -13.92
N PRO A 390 -26.99 -8.45 -13.91
CA PRO A 390 -27.55 -7.67 -12.80
C PRO A 390 -29.06 -7.90 -12.56
N ILE A 391 -29.82 -8.27 -13.59
CA ILE A 391 -31.28 -8.37 -13.53
C ILE A 391 -31.72 -9.82 -13.30
N SER A 392 -31.35 -10.71 -14.23
CA SER A 392 -31.73 -12.11 -14.19
C SER A 392 -30.95 -12.93 -13.17
N LYS A 393 -29.80 -12.40 -12.70
CA LYS A 393 -28.82 -13.10 -11.84
C LYS A 393 -28.25 -14.38 -12.48
N ALA A 394 -28.52 -14.61 -13.77
CA ALA A 394 -27.96 -15.72 -14.53
C ALA A 394 -26.44 -15.56 -14.65
N PHE A 395 -25.69 -16.66 -14.63
CA PHE A 395 -24.27 -16.63 -14.92
C PHE A 395 -24.07 -16.41 -16.41
N VAL A 396 -23.29 -15.39 -16.76
CA VAL A 396 -23.01 -14.99 -18.12
C VAL A 396 -21.50 -14.79 -18.32
N ILE A 397 -21.08 -14.93 -19.57
CA ILE A 397 -19.72 -14.65 -20.02
C ILE A 397 -19.78 -14.00 -21.40
N ASN A 398 -18.96 -12.99 -21.64
CA ASN A 398 -18.85 -12.41 -22.98
C ASN A 398 -18.09 -13.35 -23.91
N VAL A 399 -18.50 -13.40 -25.18
CA VAL A 399 -17.67 -13.97 -26.26
C VAL A 399 -16.32 -13.26 -26.20
N THR A 400 -15.25 -14.03 -26.13
CA THR A 400 -13.92 -13.48 -25.85
C THR A 400 -12.79 -14.37 -26.35
N ALA A 401 -11.69 -13.73 -26.72
CA ALA A 401 -10.43 -14.37 -27.05
C ALA A 401 -9.32 -13.77 -26.19
N VAL A 402 -8.60 -14.62 -25.47
CA VAL A 402 -7.49 -14.28 -24.60
C VAL A 402 -6.25 -15.04 -25.06
N LYS A 403 -5.12 -14.34 -25.20
CA LYS A 403 -3.79 -14.94 -25.32
C LYS A 403 -2.91 -14.31 -24.26
N ASP A 404 -2.40 -15.11 -23.34
CA ASP A 404 -1.78 -14.58 -22.14
C ASP A 404 -0.53 -15.36 -21.71
N PHE A 405 0.38 -14.65 -21.07
CA PHE A 405 1.64 -15.17 -20.55
C PHE A 405 2.26 -14.13 -19.60
N PRO A 406 3.01 -14.54 -18.57
CA PRO A 406 3.60 -13.59 -17.62
C PRO A 406 4.72 -12.76 -18.26
N ARG A 407 4.84 -11.49 -17.85
CA ARG A 407 6.00 -10.65 -18.17
C ARG A 407 7.28 -11.15 -17.49
N PHE A 408 7.16 -11.65 -16.26
CA PHE A 408 8.28 -12.14 -15.46
C PHE A 408 8.03 -13.56 -14.94
N SER A 409 9.06 -14.39 -14.94
CA SER A 409 8.98 -15.79 -14.53
C SER A 409 9.03 -15.99 -13.02
N TYR A 410 9.61 -15.05 -12.27
CA TYR A 410 9.61 -15.04 -10.80
C TYR A 410 8.58 -14.03 -10.29
N ARG A 411 7.53 -14.50 -9.63
CA ARG A 411 6.51 -13.64 -9.04
C ARG A 411 6.28 -14.11 -7.62
N GLY A 412 7.03 -13.49 -6.71
CA GLY A 412 7.13 -13.88 -5.32
C GLY A 412 6.22 -13.11 -4.38
N LEU A 413 5.94 -13.75 -3.25
CA LEU A 413 5.39 -13.13 -2.05
C LEU A 413 6.12 -13.74 -0.85
N LEU A 414 6.77 -12.88 -0.06
CA LEU A 414 7.44 -13.25 1.19
C LEU A 414 6.48 -13.12 2.37
N LEU A 415 6.39 -14.18 3.18
CA LEU A 415 5.80 -14.13 4.52
C LEU A 415 6.84 -14.52 5.58
N ASP A 416 6.92 -13.67 6.59
CA ASP A 416 7.69 -13.89 7.81
C ASP A 416 6.84 -14.63 8.84
N SER A 417 7.33 -15.81 9.24
CA SER A 417 6.72 -16.68 10.25
C SER A 417 7.52 -16.75 11.54
N SER A 418 8.60 -15.99 11.66
CA SER A 418 9.47 -15.98 12.83
C SER A 418 9.11 -14.86 13.79
N ARG A 419 9.01 -13.61 13.29
CA ARG A 419 8.68 -12.44 14.12
C ARG A 419 7.32 -12.58 14.78
N HIS A 420 6.39 -13.21 14.07
CA HIS A 420 5.15 -13.77 14.61
C HIS A 420 4.81 -15.05 13.85
N PHE A 421 4.36 -16.06 14.58
CA PHE A 421 3.92 -17.33 13.99
C PHE A 421 2.66 -17.12 13.12
N GLN A 422 2.62 -17.73 11.94
CA GLN A 422 1.49 -17.65 11.02
C GLN A 422 0.69 -18.96 11.02
N PRO A 423 -0.60 -18.97 11.41
CA PRO A 423 -1.38 -20.20 11.43
C PRO A 423 -1.50 -20.83 10.02
N LEU A 424 -1.48 -22.16 9.93
CA LEU A 424 -1.57 -22.89 8.65
C LEU A 424 -2.79 -22.51 7.81
N LYS A 425 -3.93 -22.25 8.47
CA LYS A 425 -5.15 -21.78 7.79
C LYS A 425 -4.88 -20.46 7.04
N ILE A 426 -4.17 -19.53 7.67
CA ILE A 426 -3.82 -18.23 7.09
C ILE A 426 -2.82 -18.41 5.94
N LEU A 427 -1.82 -19.27 6.09
CA LEU A 427 -0.89 -19.61 5.01
C LEU A 427 -1.62 -20.17 3.78
N LYS A 428 -2.55 -21.13 3.98
CA LYS A 428 -3.37 -21.69 2.90
C LYS A 428 -4.29 -20.64 2.26
N GLN A 429 -4.94 -19.78 3.06
CA GLN A 429 -5.72 -18.66 2.53
C GLN A 429 -4.86 -17.71 1.68
N ASN A 430 -3.63 -17.43 2.11
CA ASN A 430 -2.70 -16.63 1.32
C ASN A 430 -2.32 -17.34 0.01
N LEU A 431 -2.04 -18.64 0.02
CA LEU A 431 -1.75 -19.43 -1.20
C LEU A 431 -2.93 -19.44 -2.19
N ASP A 432 -4.17 -19.48 -1.69
CA ASP A 432 -5.37 -19.28 -2.52
C ASP A 432 -5.39 -17.89 -3.16
N ALA A 433 -5.17 -16.84 -2.38
CA ALA A 433 -5.13 -15.47 -2.88
C ALA A 433 -3.97 -15.23 -3.86
N MET A 434 -2.81 -15.85 -3.64
CA MET A 434 -1.69 -15.87 -4.58
C MET A 434 -2.09 -16.48 -5.92
N ALA A 435 -2.79 -17.62 -5.92
CA ALA A 435 -3.28 -18.26 -7.12
C ALA A 435 -4.28 -17.35 -7.88
N TYR A 436 -5.20 -16.69 -7.16
CA TYR A 436 -6.17 -15.76 -7.75
C TYR A 436 -5.50 -14.53 -8.40
N ASN A 437 -4.28 -14.19 -7.97
CA ASN A 437 -3.49 -13.08 -8.48
C ASN A 437 -2.30 -13.54 -9.34
N LYS A 438 -2.21 -14.83 -9.68
CA LYS A 438 -1.16 -15.43 -10.52
C LYS A 438 0.28 -15.26 -10.00
N PHE A 439 0.48 -15.11 -8.69
CA PHE A 439 1.80 -15.33 -8.07
C PHE A 439 2.20 -16.81 -8.20
N ASN A 440 3.50 -17.09 -8.29
CA ASN A 440 4.01 -18.45 -8.48
C ASN A 440 5.16 -18.82 -7.54
N VAL A 441 5.59 -17.93 -6.65
CA VAL A 441 6.59 -18.22 -5.61
C VAL A 441 6.08 -17.76 -4.26
N PHE A 442 6.03 -18.67 -3.31
CA PHE A 442 5.89 -18.41 -1.89
C PHE A 442 7.28 -18.45 -1.27
N HIS A 443 7.82 -17.29 -0.94
CA HIS A 443 9.07 -17.16 -0.22
C HIS A 443 8.74 -17.24 1.28
N TRP A 444 9.14 -18.34 1.90
CA TRP A 444 8.78 -18.60 3.28
C TRP A 444 9.97 -18.30 4.19
N HIS A 445 9.95 -17.12 4.77
CA HIS A 445 10.90 -16.71 5.81
C HIS A 445 10.50 -17.37 7.13
N LEU A 446 11.12 -18.53 7.39
CA LEU A 446 10.68 -19.49 8.41
C LEU A 446 11.18 -19.16 9.81
N VAL A 447 12.41 -18.68 9.91
CA VAL A 447 13.18 -18.51 11.15
C VAL A 447 13.91 -17.18 11.11
N ASP A 448 14.12 -16.59 12.28
CA ASP A 448 14.80 -15.30 12.48
C ASP A 448 15.21 -15.20 13.96
N ASP A 449 15.64 -14.04 14.44
CA ASP A 449 16.06 -13.80 15.81
C ASP A 449 15.05 -14.27 16.87
N GLN A 450 13.78 -14.00 16.65
CA GLN A 450 12.77 -14.10 17.70
C GLN A 450 12.27 -15.53 17.91
N SER A 451 12.20 -16.35 16.87
CA SER A 451 11.74 -17.73 17.01
C SER A 451 12.26 -18.72 15.95
N TRP A 452 12.32 -19.99 16.36
CA TRP A 452 12.52 -21.12 15.44
C TRP A 452 11.28 -22.04 15.46
N PRO A 453 10.27 -21.79 14.61
CA PRO A 453 9.06 -22.60 14.58
C PRO A 453 9.18 -23.89 13.75
N LEU A 454 10.26 -24.09 12.99
CA LEU A 454 10.41 -25.25 12.10
C LEU A 454 10.83 -26.51 12.88
N GLU A 455 10.02 -27.57 12.84
CA GLU A 455 10.43 -28.89 13.30
C GLU A 455 11.50 -29.48 12.38
N MET A 456 12.54 -30.06 12.99
CA MET A 456 13.62 -30.74 12.28
C MET A 456 13.90 -32.12 12.87
N ALA A 457 14.15 -33.10 12.01
CA ALA A 457 14.56 -34.44 12.39
C ALA A 457 16.00 -34.49 12.91
N THR A 458 16.91 -33.72 12.30
CA THR A 458 18.33 -33.68 12.65
C THR A 458 18.56 -33.01 14.01
N PHE A 459 17.77 -31.98 14.32
CA PHE A 459 17.84 -31.25 15.60
C PHE A 459 16.45 -31.06 16.22
N PRO A 460 15.86 -32.11 16.83
CA PRO A 460 14.48 -32.03 17.35
C PRO A 460 14.29 -30.99 18.47
N ASN A 461 15.37 -30.64 19.17
CA ASN A 461 15.38 -29.63 20.23
C ASN A 461 15.32 -28.19 19.70
N LEU A 462 15.49 -27.94 18.41
CA LEU A 462 15.39 -26.59 17.82
C LEU A 462 14.05 -25.91 18.11
N THR A 463 12.95 -26.67 18.16
CA THR A 463 11.61 -26.16 18.46
C THR A 463 11.46 -25.65 19.89
N GLN A 464 12.43 -25.89 20.79
CA GLN A 464 12.50 -25.20 22.09
C GLN A 464 12.73 -23.69 21.94
N SER A 465 13.24 -23.25 20.78
CA SER A 465 13.36 -21.84 20.42
C SER A 465 12.11 -21.26 19.76
N ALA A 466 11.06 -22.05 19.53
CA ALA A 466 9.75 -21.52 19.14
C ALA A 466 9.12 -20.72 20.29
N TYR A 467 8.11 -19.89 19.99
CA TYR A 467 7.40 -19.14 21.04
C TYR A 467 6.70 -20.04 22.06
N SER A 468 6.16 -21.17 21.60
CA SER A 468 5.63 -22.23 22.46
C SER A 468 5.46 -23.51 21.65
N PRO A 469 5.18 -24.67 22.29
CA PRO A 469 4.88 -25.91 21.58
C PRO A 469 3.69 -25.85 20.62
N ARG A 470 2.83 -24.82 20.70
CA ARG A 470 1.72 -24.59 19.76
C ARG A 470 2.11 -23.77 18.53
N HIS A 471 3.28 -23.13 18.55
CA HIS A 471 3.79 -22.27 17.48
C HIS A 471 4.90 -22.99 16.72
N VAL A 472 4.64 -24.22 16.31
CA VAL A 472 5.58 -25.08 15.60
C VAL A 472 4.91 -25.55 14.31
N TYR A 473 5.68 -25.54 13.22
CA TYR A 473 5.33 -26.22 11.98
C TYR A 473 5.97 -27.60 12.01
N SER A 474 5.16 -28.65 12.14
CA SER A 474 5.66 -30.02 12.03
C SER A 474 6.12 -30.33 10.61
N LEU A 475 6.92 -31.38 10.43
CA LEU A 475 7.31 -31.84 9.09
C LEU A 475 6.09 -32.15 8.22
N LYS A 476 5.00 -32.64 8.83
CA LYS A 476 3.73 -32.87 8.14
C LYS A 476 3.07 -31.56 7.68
N ASP A 477 3.09 -30.53 8.51
CA ASP A 477 2.53 -29.22 8.17
C ASP A 477 3.30 -28.58 7.00
N VAL A 478 4.64 -28.70 7.02
CA VAL A 478 5.49 -28.22 5.93
C VAL A 478 5.17 -28.95 4.63
N GLN A 479 5.07 -30.28 4.65
CA GLN A 479 4.68 -31.06 3.46
C GLN A 479 3.27 -30.71 2.95
N ASP A 480 2.31 -30.49 3.86
CA ASP A 480 0.95 -30.07 3.52
C ASP A 480 0.93 -28.68 2.84
N ILE A 481 1.73 -27.72 3.31
CA ILE A 481 1.88 -26.41 2.67
C ILE A 481 2.54 -26.52 1.28
N ILE A 482 3.61 -27.30 1.17
CA ILE A 482 4.30 -27.56 -0.11
C ILE A 482 3.33 -28.16 -1.14
N GLU A 483 2.54 -29.14 -0.74
CA GLU A 483 1.56 -29.80 -1.61
C GLU A 483 0.39 -28.88 -1.96
N TYR A 484 -0.12 -28.11 -0.99
CA TYR A 484 -1.19 -27.14 -1.22
C TYR A 484 -0.78 -26.06 -2.23
N ALA A 485 0.50 -25.64 -2.18
CA ALA A 485 1.11 -24.71 -3.13
C ALA A 485 1.29 -25.35 -4.52
N ARG A 486 1.78 -26.60 -4.58
CA ARG A 486 1.94 -27.36 -5.84
C ARG A 486 0.64 -27.45 -6.64
N LEU A 487 -0.48 -27.77 -5.98
CA LEU A 487 -1.82 -27.84 -6.59
C LEU A 487 -2.36 -26.50 -7.15
N ARG A 488 -1.62 -25.41 -6.91
CA ARG A 488 -1.86 -24.04 -7.40
C ARG A 488 -0.74 -23.53 -8.31
N GLY A 489 0.24 -24.36 -8.63
CA GLY A 489 1.42 -23.98 -9.40
C GLY A 489 2.24 -22.92 -8.68
N ILE A 490 2.38 -23.03 -7.35
CA ILE A 490 3.18 -22.14 -6.52
C ILE A 490 4.38 -22.93 -6.00
N ARG A 491 5.57 -22.40 -6.23
CA ARG A 491 6.85 -22.85 -5.68
C ARG A 491 6.96 -22.42 -4.23
N VAL A 492 7.52 -23.26 -3.36
CA VAL A 492 7.80 -22.88 -1.96
C VAL A 492 9.32 -22.84 -1.80
N ILE A 493 9.85 -21.63 -1.60
CA ILE A 493 11.29 -21.39 -1.39
C ILE A 493 11.47 -21.08 0.09
N PRO A 494 12.12 -21.96 0.87
CA PRO A 494 12.41 -21.69 2.27
C PRO A 494 13.57 -20.68 2.39
N GLU A 495 13.51 -19.83 3.41
CA GLU A 495 14.63 -19.02 3.86
C GLU A 495 15.07 -19.43 5.26
N ILE A 496 16.38 -19.68 5.39
CA ILE A 496 17.08 -19.81 6.66
C ILE A 496 18.18 -18.76 6.64
N ASP A 497 17.92 -17.63 7.28
CA ASP A 497 18.80 -16.47 7.25
C ASP A 497 20.01 -16.64 8.16
N THR A 498 21.20 -16.35 7.64
CA THR A 498 22.46 -16.34 8.40
C THR A 498 23.49 -15.43 7.72
N PRO A 499 24.47 -14.85 8.45
CA PRO A 499 24.77 -15.05 9.86
C PRO A 499 23.99 -14.13 10.81
N GLY A 500 23.42 -13.03 10.32
CA GLY A 500 22.46 -12.20 11.06
C GLY A 500 21.16 -12.95 11.33
N HIS A 501 20.24 -12.32 12.07
CA HIS A 501 18.89 -12.86 12.29
C HIS A 501 18.85 -14.30 12.88
N THR A 502 19.77 -14.62 13.79
CA THR A 502 20.02 -16.01 14.24
C THR A 502 19.93 -16.23 15.75
N GLN A 503 19.46 -15.25 16.53
CA GLN A 503 19.40 -15.36 18.00
C GLN A 503 18.65 -16.60 18.50
N ALA A 504 17.63 -17.07 17.78
CA ALA A 504 16.90 -18.28 18.12
C ALA A 504 17.79 -19.53 18.20
N LEU A 505 18.89 -19.61 17.44
CA LEU A 505 19.84 -20.74 17.48
C LEU A 505 20.62 -20.79 18.80
N GLY A 506 20.93 -19.64 19.41
CA GLY A 506 21.72 -19.55 20.63
C GLY A 506 21.09 -20.19 21.86
N LYS A 507 19.75 -20.36 21.87
CA LYS A 507 19.04 -21.06 22.95
C LYS A 507 19.31 -22.57 22.97
N VAL A 508 19.64 -23.15 21.82
CA VAL A 508 19.72 -24.61 21.61
C VAL A 508 21.16 -25.06 21.38
N PHE A 509 21.98 -24.21 20.78
CA PHE A 509 23.37 -24.50 20.46
C PHE A 509 24.31 -23.58 21.26
N PRO A 510 24.81 -24.05 22.43
CA PRO A 510 25.74 -23.27 23.23
C PRO A 510 26.99 -22.87 22.43
N GLY A 511 27.39 -21.61 22.51
CA GLY A 511 28.59 -21.09 21.84
C GLY A 511 28.49 -20.94 20.32
N ILE A 512 27.30 -21.06 19.72
CA ILE A 512 27.13 -20.83 18.28
C ILE A 512 27.07 -19.34 17.91
N LEU A 513 26.65 -18.49 18.85
CA LEU A 513 26.57 -17.04 18.64
C LEU A 513 27.82 -16.35 19.18
N THR A 514 28.22 -15.26 18.54
CA THR A 514 29.25 -14.36 19.04
C THR A 514 28.74 -13.58 20.24
N ALA A 515 29.45 -13.64 21.36
CA ALA A 515 29.19 -12.76 22.49
C ALA A 515 29.56 -11.31 22.14
N CYS A 516 28.62 -10.38 22.31
CA CYS A 516 28.84 -8.95 22.06
C CYS A 516 29.18 -8.19 23.36
N TYR A 517 30.14 -7.25 23.30
CA TYR A 517 30.64 -6.48 24.42
C TYR A 517 30.49 -4.97 24.19
N SER A 518 30.41 -4.16 25.24
CA SER A 518 30.25 -2.70 25.10
C SER A 518 31.55 -1.94 24.84
N ASN A 519 32.72 -2.50 25.20
CA ASN A 519 34.02 -1.83 25.15
C ASN A 519 35.17 -2.74 24.66
N GLY A 520 34.89 -3.76 23.83
CA GLY A 520 35.94 -4.66 23.31
C GLY A 520 36.68 -5.50 24.37
N THR A 521 36.19 -5.51 25.61
CA THR A 521 36.82 -6.15 26.77
C THR A 521 35.89 -7.19 27.36
N ARG A 522 36.44 -8.36 27.72
CA ARG A 522 35.69 -9.46 28.35
C ARG A 522 34.99 -8.94 29.61
N GLY A 523 33.66 -8.88 29.57
CA GLY A 523 32.82 -8.28 30.60
C GLY A 523 31.35 -8.71 30.46
N LYS A 524 30.43 -7.99 31.13
CA LYS A 524 28.99 -8.26 31.05
C LYS A 524 28.45 -7.78 29.69
N PRO A 525 27.76 -8.63 28.91
CA PRO A 525 27.07 -8.22 27.69
C PRO A 525 26.12 -7.04 27.96
N ASP A 526 26.15 -6.03 27.09
CA ASP A 526 25.28 -4.86 27.20
C ASP A 526 23.95 -5.11 26.48
N TYR A 527 22.95 -5.48 27.28
CA TYR A 527 21.55 -5.38 26.89
C TYR A 527 21.05 -3.98 27.25
N PRO A 528 20.58 -3.16 26.28
CA PRO A 528 20.06 -3.55 24.95
C PRO A 528 20.94 -3.19 23.73
N ASN A 529 22.11 -2.59 23.90
CA ASN A 529 22.82 -1.95 22.76
C ASN A 529 23.53 -2.92 21.80
N HIS A 530 24.01 -4.07 22.30
CA HIS A 530 24.81 -5.00 21.49
C HIS A 530 24.39 -6.46 21.66
N ALA A 531 24.00 -6.88 22.87
CA ALA A 531 23.69 -8.27 23.14
C ALA A 531 22.32 -8.73 22.58
N ALA A 532 21.45 -7.78 22.22
CA ALA A 532 20.22 -8.07 21.46
C ALA A 532 20.48 -8.27 19.96
N PHE A 533 21.75 -8.32 19.53
CA PHE A 533 22.20 -8.51 18.15
C PHE A 533 23.28 -9.60 18.05
N GLU A 534 23.32 -10.54 19.01
CA GLU A 534 24.18 -11.71 18.93
C GLU A 534 23.84 -12.51 17.68
N MET A 535 24.84 -12.75 16.85
CA MET A 535 24.73 -13.43 15.56
C MET A 535 25.72 -14.58 15.50
N LEU A 536 25.63 -15.44 14.47
CA LEU A 536 26.51 -16.60 14.35
C LEU A 536 28.00 -16.22 14.47
N ASP A 537 28.76 -17.05 15.18
CA ASP A 537 30.22 -16.94 15.28
C ASP A 537 30.89 -17.61 14.08
N PRO A 538 31.47 -16.84 13.13
CA PRO A 538 32.10 -17.38 11.93
C PRO A 538 33.50 -17.93 12.18
N THR A 539 34.05 -17.80 13.38
CA THR A 539 35.40 -18.27 13.72
C THR A 539 35.44 -19.76 14.03
N GLN A 540 34.28 -20.36 14.32
CA GLN A 540 34.16 -21.74 14.76
C GLN A 540 33.73 -22.67 13.64
N ASN A 541 34.45 -23.79 13.45
CA ASN A 541 34.01 -24.86 12.54
C ASN A 541 32.64 -25.43 12.93
N TYR A 542 32.37 -25.50 14.23
CA TYR A 542 31.08 -25.91 14.79
C TYR A 542 29.89 -25.19 14.17
N THR A 543 30.00 -23.87 13.95
CA THR A 543 28.95 -23.07 13.31
C THR A 543 28.62 -23.58 11.91
N TYR A 544 29.64 -23.85 11.10
CA TYR A 544 29.45 -24.36 9.74
C TYR A 544 28.93 -25.80 9.73
N ASP A 545 29.34 -26.64 10.68
CA ASP A 545 28.86 -28.02 10.78
C ASP A 545 27.36 -28.07 11.12
N VAL A 546 26.92 -27.25 12.09
CA VAL A 546 25.50 -27.11 12.45
C VAL A 546 24.69 -26.57 11.26
N MET A 547 25.13 -25.46 10.66
CA MET A 547 24.40 -24.85 9.54
C MET A 547 24.35 -25.78 8.33
N ARG A 548 25.43 -26.50 8.00
CA ARG A 548 25.44 -27.47 6.90
C ARG A 548 24.45 -28.61 7.14
N ALA A 549 24.31 -29.08 8.38
CA ALA A 549 23.31 -30.09 8.73
C ALA A 549 21.88 -29.55 8.62
N ILE A 550 21.62 -28.31 9.06
CA ILE A 550 20.32 -27.63 8.87
C ILE A 550 19.99 -27.50 7.38
N PHE A 551 20.91 -26.95 6.58
CA PHE A 551 20.68 -26.77 5.15
C PHE A 551 20.44 -28.09 4.42
N ARG A 552 21.15 -29.16 4.77
CA ARG A 552 20.93 -30.48 4.17
C ARG A 552 19.47 -30.93 4.35
N GLU A 553 18.95 -30.87 5.57
CA GLU A 553 17.57 -31.31 5.83
C GLU A 553 16.54 -30.38 5.16
N VAL A 554 16.78 -29.07 5.14
CA VAL A 554 15.91 -28.12 4.43
C VAL A 554 15.88 -28.43 2.92
N ILE A 555 17.02 -28.70 2.30
CA ILE A 555 17.12 -29.08 0.89
C ILE A 555 16.39 -30.40 0.60
N GLU A 556 16.43 -31.38 1.50
CA GLU A 556 15.72 -32.66 1.35
C GLU A 556 14.19 -32.50 1.52
N THR A 557 13.78 -31.61 2.42
CA THR A 557 12.38 -31.36 2.78
C THR A 557 11.65 -30.58 1.69
N PHE A 558 12.24 -29.47 1.22
CA PHE A 558 11.64 -28.57 0.24
C PHE A 558 11.96 -29.02 -1.19
N LYS A 559 10.98 -28.89 -2.09
CA LYS A 559 11.06 -29.47 -3.46
C LYS A 559 11.52 -28.47 -4.53
N ASP A 560 11.78 -27.23 -4.14
CA ASP A 560 12.34 -26.23 -5.05
C ASP A 560 13.85 -26.40 -5.18
N LYS A 561 14.40 -26.08 -6.35
CA LYS A 561 15.85 -26.12 -6.59
C LYS A 561 16.60 -25.01 -5.86
N TYR A 562 15.90 -23.95 -5.47
CA TYR A 562 16.44 -22.80 -4.75
C TYR A 562 16.09 -22.88 -3.27
N ILE A 563 17.08 -22.56 -2.43
CA ILE A 563 16.88 -22.14 -1.04
C ILE A 563 17.33 -20.69 -0.90
N HIS A 564 16.69 -19.90 -0.04
CA HIS A 564 17.16 -18.56 0.29
C HIS A 564 18.06 -18.63 1.53
N LEU A 565 19.26 -18.06 1.43
CA LEU A 565 20.25 -18.08 2.51
C LEU A 565 20.23 -16.80 3.35
N GLY A 566 19.38 -15.85 2.97
CA GLY A 566 19.29 -14.53 3.59
C GLY A 566 20.57 -13.73 3.37
N MET A 567 21.36 -13.62 4.44
CA MET A 567 22.65 -12.92 4.51
C MET A 567 22.53 -11.40 4.52
N ASP A 568 21.43 -10.84 5.03
CA ASP A 568 21.26 -9.40 5.19
C ASP A 568 21.63 -8.87 6.58
N GLU A 569 21.86 -7.56 6.64
CA GLU A 569 21.89 -6.76 7.87
C GLU A 569 22.85 -7.26 8.97
N VAL A 570 23.98 -7.85 8.58
CA VAL A 570 25.03 -8.28 9.52
C VAL A 570 25.47 -7.12 10.40
N TYR A 571 25.34 -7.29 11.72
CA TYR A 571 25.56 -6.22 12.69
C TYR A 571 27.03 -6.13 13.14
N TYR A 572 27.86 -5.48 12.32
CA TYR A 572 29.33 -5.46 12.54
C TYR A 572 29.79 -5.00 13.93
N SER A 573 29.06 -4.10 14.60
CA SER A 573 29.46 -3.63 15.93
C SER A 573 29.52 -4.73 16.99
N CYS A 574 28.73 -5.80 16.87
CA CYS A 574 28.88 -6.97 17.74
C CYS A 574 30.23 -7.67 17.49
N TRP A 575 30.58 -7.95 16.23
CA TRP A 575 31.84 -8.59 15.87
C TRP A 575 33.06 -7.73 16.21
N GLU A 576 33.00 -6.41 15.96
CA GLU A 576 34.06 -5.46 16.34
C GLU A 576 34.34 -5.46 17.84
N SER A 577 33.32 -5.75 18.66
CA SER A 577 33.45 -5.80 20.11
C SER A 577 34.04 -7.12 20.65
N SER A 578 34.13 -8.17 19.84
CA SER A 578 34.51 -9.50 20.29
C SER A 578 36.05 -9.71 20.25
N PRO A 579 36.69 -10.03 21.39
CA PRO A 579 38.11 -10.39 21.42
C PRO A 579 38.44 -11.62 20.57
N GLU A 580 37.52 -12.58 20.53
CA GLU A 580 37.66 -13.81 19.74
C GLU A 580 37.65 -13.51 18.23
N ILE A 581 36.75 -12.64 17.76
CA ILE A 581 36.77 -12.17 16.37
C ILE A 581 38.04 -11.37 16.08
N ALA A 582 38.46 -10.49 16.98
CA ALA A 582 39.68 -9.68 16.79
C ALA A 582 40.94 -10.56 16.63
N GLU A 583 41.05 -11.63 17.43
CA GLU A 583 42.13 -12.61 17.30
C GLU A 583 42.01 -13.41 16.00
N PHE A 584 40.80 -13.81 15.60
CA PHE A 584 40.59 -14.48 14.31
C PHE A 584 40.97 -13.58 13.13
N MET A 585 40.60 -12.30 13.14
CA MET A 585 41.01 -11.33 12.12
C MET A 585 42.54 -11.25 12.03
N ARG A 586 43.25 -11.21 13.18
CA ARG A 586 44.72 -11.23 13.21
C ARG A 586 45.30 -12.52 12.60
N GLN A 587 44.68 -13.67 12.85
CA GLN A 587 45.12 -14.96 12.30
C GLN A 587 44.88 -15.08 10.79
N GLN A 588 43.76 -14.55 10.29
CA GLN A 588 43.42 -14.57 8.87
C GLN A 588 44.06 -13.41 8.08
N GLY A 589 44.66 -12.43 8.76
CA GLY A 589 45.20 -11.22 8.15
C GLY A 589 44.12 -10.30 7.58
N PHE A 590 42.98 -10.19 8.27
CA PHE A 590 41.89 -9.28 7.90
C PHE A 590 42.11 -7.90 8.52
N ASP A 591 41.98 -6.87 7.68
CA ASP A 591 42.14 -5.46 8.06
C ASP A 591 40.80 -4.81 8.46
N ALA A 592 39.68 -5.42 8.06
CA ALA A 592 38.34 -4.90 8.33
C ALA A 592 37.32 -6.03 8.65
N VAL A 593 36.37 -5.72 9.53
CA VAL A 593 35.38 -6.70 10.04
C VAL A 593 34.45 -7.22 8.93
N ASN A 594 34.21 -6.45 7.87
CA ASN A 594 33.42 -6.92 6.73
C ASN A 594 34.08 -8.11 6.00
N GLN A 595 35.40 -8.31 6.13
CA GLN A 595 36.10 -9.50 5.59
C GLN A 595 35.75 -10.76 6.38
N VAL A 596 35.34 -10.63 7.64
CA VAL A 596 34.80 -11.74 8.44
C VAL A 596 33.46 -12.21 7.86
N GLU A 597 32.59 -11.27 7.44
CA GLU A 597 31.37 -11.61 6.72
C GLU A 597 31.69 -12.28 5.38
N GLN A 598 32.62 -11.73 4.60
CA GLN A 598 33.05 -12.33 3.33
C GLN A 598 33.54 -13.77 3.52
N TYR A 599 34.30 -14.02 4.60
CA TYR A 599 34.76 -15.36 4.97
C TYR A 599 33.58 -16.30 5.26
N TYR A 600 32.63 -15.87 6.09
CA TYR A 600 31.43 -16.64 6.40
C TYR A 600 30.63 -16.97 5.15
N VAL A 601 30.27 -15.94 4.37
CA VAL A 601 29.43 -16.10 3.18
C VAL A 601 30.10 -17.05 2.20
N LYS A 602 31.37 -16.85 1.83
CA LYS A 602 32.07 -17.72 0.87
C LYS A 602 32.02 -19.19 1.28
N ARG A 603 32.25 -19.48 2.57
CA ARG A 603 32.22 -20.84 3.10
C ARG A 603 30.81 -21.43 3.11
N THR A 604 29.80 -20.65 3.48
CA THR A 604 28.39 -21.08 3.46
C THR A 604 27.90 -21.34 2.05
N LEU A 605 28.22 -20.46 1.08
CA LEU A 605 27.89 -20.66 -0.33
C LEU A 605 28.51 -21.97 -0.86
N ALA A 606 29.80 -22.22 -0.58
CA ALA A 606 30.46 -23.46 -0.97
C ALA A 606 29.78 -24.70 -0.35
N ASN A 607 29.47 -24.65 0.94
CA ASN A 607 28.77 -25.75 1.64
C ASN A 607 27.42 -26.09 0.99
N VAL A 608 26.63 -25.08 0.62
CA VAL A 608 25.31 -25.29 -0.01
C VAL A 608 25.44 -25.81 -1.44
N GLN A 609 26.43 -25.33 -2.20
CA GLN A 609 26.73 -25.86 -3.53
C GLN A 609 27.11 -27.34 -3.49
N GLU A 610 27.94 -27.75 -2.52
CA GLU A 610 28.32 -29.15 -2.32
C GLU A 610 27.12 -30.06 -1.97
N LEU A 611 26.08 -29.50 -1.36
CA LEU A 611 24.81 -30.19 -1.11
C LEU A 611 23.92 -30.28 -2.36
N GLY A 612 24.31 -29.69 -3.48
CA GLY A 612 23.62 -29.79 -4.77
C GLY A 612 22.44 -28.82 -4.96
N ALA A 613 22.27 -27.85 -4.06
CA ALA A 613 21.21 -26.85 -4.17
C ALA A 613 21.67 -25.56 -4.85
N LYS A 614 20.75 -24.90 -5.55
CA LYS A 614 20.93 -23.50 -5.96
C LYS A 614 20.50 -22.61 -4.81
N TYR A 615 21.00 -21.38 -4.79
CA TYR A 615 20.66 -20.45 -3.72
C TYR A 615 20.25 -19.08 -4.23
N MET A 616 19.46 -18.44 -3.38
CA MET A 616 19.10 -17.04 -3.42
C MET A 616 19.74 -16.35 -2.22
N ILE A 617 20.07 -15.07 -2.39
CA ILE A 617 20.65 -14.23 -1.34
C ILE A 617 20.02 -12.85 -1.43
N TRP A 618 19.94 -12.14 -0.30
CA TRP A 618 19.76 -10.70 -0.33
C TRP A 618 20.95 -10.03 -1.03
N GLN A 619 20.84 -8.74 -1.38
CA GLN A 619 21.89 -8.04 -2.12
C GLN A 619 23.20 -7.85 -1.33
N ASP A 620 23.15 -8.00 -0.01
CA ASP A 620 24.20 -7.67 0.96
C ASP A 620 25.56 -8.33 0.65
N PRO A 621 25.67 -9.64 0.38
CA PRO A 621 26.93 -10.25 -0.06
C PRO A 621 27.53 -9.60 -1.31
N ILE A 622 26.71 -9.24 -2.29
CA ILE A 622 27.17 -8.63 -3.55
C ILE A 622 27.60 -7.18 -3.34
N ASP A 623 26.94 -6.48 -2.41
CA ASP A 623 27.32 -5.14 -1.94
C ASP A 623 28.64 -5.17 -1.16
N ASN A 624 28.93 -6.27 -0.45
CA ASN A 624 30.19 -6.54 0.24
C ASN A 624 31.21 -7.30 -0.63
N ASP A 625 31.12 -7.19 -1.96
CA ASP A 625 32.07 -7.74 -2.93
C ASP A 625 32.39 -9.24 -2.80
N VAL A 626 31.38 -10.03 -2.42
CA VAL A 626 31.44 -11.50 -2.50
C VAL A 626 30.99 -11.96 -3.89
N ASP A 627 31.80 -12.80 -4.53
CA ASP A 627 31.41 -13.51 -5.75
C ASP A 627 30.51 -14.70 -5.40
N ALA A 628 29.39 -14.81 -6.10
CA ALA A 628 28.44 -15.91 -6.00
C ALA A 628 28.41 -16.70 -7.31
N ALA A 629 27.81 -17.90 -7.33
CA ALA A 629 27.65 -18.66 -8.56
C ALA A 629 26.84 -17.89 -9.59
N ASN A 630 27.15 -18.08 -10.87
CA ASN A 630 26.47 -17.41 -11.99
C ASN A 630 24.96 -17.66 -12.04
N ASP A 631 24.48 -18.77 -11.45
CA ASP A 631 23.06 -19.11 -11.40
C ASP A 631 22.34 -18.69 -10.10
N THR A 632 23.03 -17.95 -9.21
CA THR A 632 22.46 -17.28 -8.04
C THR A 632 21.36 -16.30 -8.46
N LEU A 633 20.30 -16.20 -7.65
CA LEU A 633 19.33 -15.10 -7.75
C LEU A 633 19.59 -14.11 -6.62
N VAL A 634 19.92 -12.87 -6.98
CA VAL A 634 20.17 -11.79 -6.01
C VAL A 634 18.89 -11.00 -5.80
N VAL A 635 18.42 -10.90 -4.56
CA VAL A 635 17.20 -10.17 -4.22
C VAL A 635 17.54 -8.74 -3.81
N VAL A 636 17.15 -7.77 -4.65
CA VAL A 636 17.40 -6.35 -4.43
C VAL A 636 16.28 -5.77 -3.58
N TRP A 637 16.60 -5.49 -2.32
CA TRP A 637 15.63 -5.11 -1.30
C TRP A 637 15.89 -3.72 -0.71
N LYS A 638 17.13 -3.23 -0.83
CA LYS A 638 17.52 -1.91 -0.37
C LYS A 638 17.25 -0.85 -1.44
N GLY A 639 17.08 0.40 -1.00
CA GLY A 639 17.00 1.52 -1.93
C GLY A 639 16.48 2.81 -1.32
N GLY A 640 17.17 3.90 -1.67
CA GLY A 640 16.83 5.28 -1.35
C GLY A 640 16.96 5.63 0.14
N PRO A 641 16.41 6.79 0.54
CA PRO A 641 16.60 7.37 1.88
C PRO A 641 16.06 6.54 3.04
N ARG A 642 15.26 5.49 2.78
CA ARG A 642 14.72 4.60 3.82
C ARG A 642 15.81 3.89 4.61
N HIS A 643 16.88 3.52 3.92
CA HIS A 643 17.97 2.70 4.48
C HIS A 643 19.12 3.58 4.96
N SER A 644 19.47 4.62 4.20
CA SER A 644 20.36 5.69 4.64
C SER A 644 20.16 6.92 3.75
N LYS A 645 20.34 8.12 4.32
CA LYS A 645 20.23 9.40 3.58
C LYS A 645 21.15 9.48 2.36
N THR A 646 22.26 8.76 2.39
CA THR A 646 23.26 8.72 1.32
C THR A 646 23.15 7.47 0.46
N ARG A 647 22.22 6.54 0.76
CA ARG A 647 22.10 5.29 0.01
C ARG A 647 21.56 5.57 -1.39
N PRO A 648 22.15 4.97 -2.44
CA PRO A 648 21.64 5.02 -3.80
C PRO A 648 20.19 4.53 -3.91
N SER A 649 19.55 4.86 -5.02
CA SER A 649 18.21 4.36 -5.35
C SER A 649 18.23 2.84 -5.61
N TRP A 650 17.08 2.18 -5.58
CA TRP A 650 17.06 0.73 -5.90
C TRP A 650 17.44 0.50 -7.37
N GLU A 651 17.17 1.47 -8.25
CA GLU A 651 17.55 1.48 -9.66
C GLU A 651 19.08 1.42 -9.83
N ASP A 652 19.82 2.16 -8.98
CA ASP A 652 21.29 2.15 -8.98
C ASP A 652 21.85 0.80 -8.49
N ASP A 653 21.22 0.20 -7.48
CA ASP A 653 21.58 -1.12 -6.96
C ASP A 653 21.34 -2.21 -8.02
N VAL A 654 20.18 -2.20 -8.68
CA VAL A 654 19.86 -3.06 -9.83
C VAL A 654 20.90 -2.91 -10.93
N LYS A 655 21.26 -1.68 -11.30
CA LYS A 655 22.26 -1.40 -12.34
C LYS A 655 23.65 -1.94 -11.97
N ARG A 656 24.08 -1.76 -10.72
CA ARG A 656 25.37 -2.28 -10.21
C ARG A 656 25.42 -3.80 -10.28
N ILE A 657 24.37 -4.48 -9.81
CA ILE A 657 24.28 -5.94 -9.79
C ILE A 657 24.19 -6.50 -11.22
N ALA A 658 23.45 -5.83 -12.12
CA ALA A 658 23.32 -6.24 -13.52
C ALA A 658 24.67 -6.21 -14.24
N ARG A 659 25.51 -5.21 -13.96
CA ARG A 659 26.88 -5.12 -14.50
C ARG A 659 27.80 -6.24 -14.03
N LYS A 660 27.53 -6.81 -12.84
CA LYS A 660 28.21 -8.01 -12.34
C LYS A 660 27.65 -9.30 -12.97
N GLY A 661 26.61 -9.23 -13.81
CA GLY A 661 26.07 -10.36 -14.57
C GLY A 661 25.06 -11.24 -13.81
N TYR A 662 24.66 -10.84 -12.60
CA TYR A 662 23.74 -11.64 -11.78
C TYR A 662 22.29 -11.47 -12.18
N ARG A 663 21.55 -12.58 -12.17
CA ARG A 663 20.09 -12.56 -12.26
C ARG A 663 19.50 -12.05 -10.95
N MET A 664 18.40 -11.31 -11.03
CA MET A 664 17.86 -10.63 -9.87
C MET A 664 16.34 -10.62 -9.77
N VAL A 665 15.88 -10.51 -8.53
CA VAL A 665 14.50 -10.35 -8.11
C VAL A 665 14.40 -9.01 -7.40
N LEU A 666 13.49 -8.13 -7.82
CA LEU A 666 13.29 -6.84 -7.16
C LEU A 666 12.23 -6.96 -6.05
N SER A 667 12.55 -6.50 -4.85
CA SER A 667 11.57 -6.33 -3.76
C SER A 667 11.59 -4.92 -3.14
N ALA A 668 12.62 -4.12 -3.38
CA ALA A 668 12.86 -2.84 -2.70
C ALA A 668 11.66 -1.86 -2.70
N CYS A 669 10.90 -1.81 -3.79
CA CYS A 669 9.72 -0.94 -3.91
C CYS A 669 8.40 -1.58 -3.40
N TRP A 670 8.45 -2.82 -2.92
CA TRP A 670 7.29 -3.66 -2.56
C TRP A 670 7.35 -4.24 -1.15
N TYR A 671 7.78 -3.42 -0.19
CA TYR A 671 7.66 -3.71 1.23
C TYR A 671 6.25 -3.36 1.71
N LEU A 672 5.39 -4.36 1.84
CA LEU A 672 3.99 -4.19 2.22
C LEU A 672 3.81 -4.09 3.73
N ASN A 673 4.76 -4.57 4.55
CA ASN A 673 4.77 -4.34 5.99
C ASN A 673 4.74 -2.84 6.33
N HIS A 674 5.32 -1.98 5.48
CA HIS A 674 5.20 -0.53 5.58
C HIS A 674 3.86 -0.03 5.03
N ILE A 675 2.91 0.21 5.94
CA ILE A 675 1.60 0.80 5.62
C ILE A 675 1.67 2.33 5.54
N GLY A 676 0.81 2.92 4.72
CA GLY A 676 0.59 4.36 4.66
C GLY A 676 -0.89 4.67 4.47
N TYR A 677 -1.36 5.81 4.97
CA TYR A 677 -2.75 6.22 4.79
C TYR A 677 -3.07 6.49 3.31
N GLY A 678 -4.22 6.00 2.85
CA GLY A 678 -4.74 6.21 1.50
C GLY A 678 -4.46 5.04 0.56
N GLN A 679 -4.43 5.33 -0.75
CA GLN A 679 -4.27 4.33 -1.81
C GLN A 679 -2.79 4.03 -2.09
N ASP A 680 -2.07 3.54 -1.09
CA ASP A 680 -0.64 3.19 -1.17
C ASP A 680 -0.33 2.15 -2.26
N TRP A 681 -1.31 1.31 -2.63
CA TRP A 681 -1.22 0.37 -3.76
C TRP A 681 -0.84 1.04 -5.08
N LYS A 682 -1.19 2.32 -5.30
CA LYS A 682 -0.79 3.07 -6.52
C LYS A 682 0.73 3.22 -6.61
N ARG A 683 1.41 3.42 -5.47
CA ARG A 683 2.89 3.48 -5.42
C ARG A 683 3.49 2.11 -5.75
N LEU A 684 2.92 1.04 -5.22
CA LEU A 684 3.35 -0.34 -5.53
C LEU A 684 3.17 -0.63 -7.02
N TYR A 685 2.03 -0.24 -7.58
CA TYR A 685 1.69 -0.42 -9.00
C TYR A 685 2.62 0.36 -9.95
N ALA A 686 3.11 1.53 -9.52
CA ALA A 686 3.97 2.39 -10.34
C ALA A 686 5.41 1.87 -10.51
N CYS A 687 5.89 1.02 -9.59
CA CYS A 687 7.22 0.43 -9.70
C CYS A 687 7.33 -0.45 -10.96
N ASP A 688 8.43 -0.38 -11.70
CA ASP A 688 8.72 -1.28 -12.82
C ASP A 688 10.12 -1.88 -12.65
N PRO A 689 10.28 -3.20 -12.45
CA PRO A 689 11.59 -3.81 -12.24
C PRO A 689 12.61 -3.58 -13.37
N ARG A 690 12.15 -3.27 -14.59
CA ARG A 690 13.02 -2.92 -15.73
C ARG A 690 13.14 -1.41 -15.96
N GLY A 691 12.63 -0.60 -15.04
CA GLY A 691 12.57 0.87 -15.12
C GLY A 691 13.87 1.60 -14.80
N PHE A 692 15.02 0.93 -14.92
CA PHE A 692 16.34 1.50 -14.70
C PHE A 692 17.08 1.73 -16.02
N ASP A 693 18.12 2.57 -15.98
CA ASP A 693 19.01 2.81 -17.11
C ASP A 693 20.04 1.68 -17.27
N GLY A 694 19.89 0.90 -18.34
CA GLY A 694 20.73 -0.25 -18.68
C GLY A 694 20.40 -0.81 -20.06
N THR A 695 21.31 -1.62 -20.60
CA THR A 695 21.14 -2.37 -21.85
C THR A 695 19.99 -3.38 -21.73
N GLU A 696 19.45 -3.84 -22.87
CA GLU A 696 18.42 -4.88 -22.84
C GLU A 696 18.93 -6.21 -22.25
N ALA A 697 20.22 -6.51 -22.42
CA ALA A 697 20.85 -7.67 -21.78
C ALA A 697 20.84 -7.53 -20.24
N GLU A 698 21.24 -6.38 -19.71
CA GLU A 698 21.19 -6.08 -18.26
C GLU A 698 19.74 -6.12 -17.74
N LYS A 699 18.78 -5.54 -18.46
CA LYS A 699 17.36 -5.59 -18.08
C LYS A 699 16.77 -7.00 -18.10
N ASN A 700 17.29 -7.89 -18.95
CA ASN A 700 16.86 -9.30 -19.01
C ASN A 700 17.40 -10.13 -17.84
N LEU A 701 18.38 -9.62 -17.07
CA LEU A 701 18.80 -10.24 -15.81
C LEU A 701 17.76 -10.09 -14.71
N VAL A 702 16.85 -9.10 -14.81
CA VAL A 702 15.70 -8.97 -13.91
C VAL A 702 14.66 -10.04 -14.27
N VAL A 703 14.65 -11.14 -13.51
CA VAL A 703 13.76 -12.28 -13.77
C VAL A 703 12.37 -12.11 -13.16
N GLY A 704 12.19 -11.09 -12.31
CA GLY A 704 10.92 -10.71 -11.72
C GLY A 704 11.08 -9.96 -10.41
N GLY A 705 10.20 -10.25 -9.46
CA GLY A 705 10.21 -9.56 -8.18
C GLY A 705 9.23 -10.13 -7.16
N GLU A 706 9.18 -9.49 -6.00
CA GLU A 706 8.52 -10.02 -4.82
C GLU A 706 7.88 -8.94 -3.95
N ALA A 707 6.67 -9.24 -3.46
CA ALA A 707 6.03 -8.45 -2.41
C ALA A 707 6.43 -8.99 -1.04
N CYS A 708 7.05 -8.17 -0.21
CA CYS A 708 7.52 -8.58 1.13
C CYS A 708 6.53 -8.19 2.23
N MET A 709 6.16 -9.15 3.06
CA MET A 709 5.38 -8.94 4.29
C MET A 709 6.15 -9.47 5.50
N TRP A 710 7.10 -8.65 5.98
CA TRP A 710 7.79 -8.87 7.24
C TRP A 710 6.83 -8.80 8.44
N GLY A 711 7.17 -9.54 9.49
CA GLY A 711 6.26 -10.01 10.52
C GLY A 711 6.25 -9.18 11.80
N GLU A 712 7.06 -8.12 11.94
CA GLU A 712 7.22 -7.39 13.21
C GLU A 712 5.90 -6.85 13.76
N TYR A 713 4.96 -6.53 12.87
CA TYR A 713 3.63 -6.00 13.20
C TYR A 713 2.51 -6.78 12.50
N VAL A 714 2.77 -8.03 12.10
CA VAL A 714 1.87 -8.83 11.27
C VAL A 714 1.78 -10.26 11.77
N ASP A 715 0.57 -10.69 12.10
CA ASP A 715 0.23 -12.06 12.50
C ASP A 715 -1.10 -12.50 11.85
N GLY A 716 -1.62 -13.65 12.29
CA GLY A 716 -2.88 -14.19 11.77
C GLY A 716 -4.10 -13.28 11.90
N THR A 717 -4.06 -12.24 12.75
CA THR A 717 -5.19 -11.30 12.93
C THR A 717 -5.30 -10.28 11.81
N ASN A 718 -4.18 -9.90 11.19
CA ASN A 718 -4.14 -8.77 10.26
C ASN A 718 -3.41 -9.07 8.94
N LEU A 719 -2.79 -10.25 8.79
CA LEU A 719 -2.00 -10.60 7.60
C LEU A 719 -2.80 -10.45 6.30
N ILE A 720 -3.93 -11.14 6.18
CA ILE A 720 -4.72 -11.15 4.94
C ILE A 720 -5.24 -9.76 4.54
N PRO A 721 -5.93 -8.99 5.41
CA PRO A 721 -6.41 -7.66 5.03
C PRO A 721 -5.28 -6.67 4.78
N ARG A 722 -4.15 -6.78 5.48
CA ARG A 722 -2.98 -5.94 5.20
C ARG A 722 -2.38 -6.28 3.84
N LEU A 723 -2.31 -7.56 3.47
CA LEU A 723 -1.65 -8.00 2.24
C LEU A 723 -2.52 -7.75 1.00
N TRP A 724 -3.80 -8.12 1.07
CA TRP A 724 -4.71 -8.10 -0.08
C TRP A 724 -5.71 -6.94 0.04
N PRO A 725 -5.91 -6.13 -1.02
CA PRO A 725 -5.46 -6.31 -2.41
C PRO A 725 -4.17 -5.54 -2.76
N ARG A 726 -3.37 -5.07 -1.79
CA ARG A 726 -2.13 -4.32 -2.09
C ARG A 726 -1.13 -5.16 -2.89
N ALA A 727 -0.98 -6.44 -2.55
CA ALA A 727 -0.14 -7.37 -3.31
C ALA A 727 -0.69 -7.68 -4.72
N SER A 728 -2.00 -7.53 -4.95
CA SER A 728 -2.59 -7.65 -6.29
C SER A 728 -2.00 -6.62 -7.26
N ALA A 729 -1.64 -5.42 -6.78
CA ALA A 729 -0.95 -4.41 -7.58
C ALA A 729 0.43 -4.88 -8.07
N VAL A 730 1.17 -5.58 -7.20
CA VAL A 730 2.48 -6.17 -7.53
C VAL A 730 2.31 -7.32 -8.52
N ALA A 731 1.33 -8.19 -8.29
CA ALA A 731 0.97 -9.27 -9.22
C ALA A 731 0.71 -8.78 -10.65
N GLU A 732 -0.09 -7.72 -10.81
CA GLU A 732 -0.38 -7.16 -12.14
C GLU A 732 0.88 -6.58 -12.80
N ARG A 733 1.73 -5.89 -12.04
CA ARG A 733 2.98 -5.36 -12.57
C ARG A 733 3.95 -6.46 -13.02
N LEU A 734 3.94 -7.61 -12.35
CA LEU A 734 4.79 -8.75 -12.65
C LEU A 734 4.23 -9.66 -13.76
N TRP A 735 2.93 -9.60 -14.02
CA TRP A 735 2.25 -10.39 -15.06
C TRP A 735 2.01 -9.61 -16.36
N SER A 736 1.36 -8.45 -16.27
CA SER A 736 0.78 -7.72 -17.39
C SER A 736 1.81 -6.91 -18.20
N SER A 737 1.36 -6.23 -19.25
CA SER A 737 2.20 -5.34 -20.05
C SER A 737 2.82 -4.22 -19.21
N ALA A 738 4.06 -3.86 -19.52
CA ALA A 738 4.74 -2.70 -18.94
C ALA A 738 3.96 -1.40 -19.16
N GLU A 739 3.25 -1.31 -20.30
CA GLU A 739 2.49 -0.14 -20.72
C GLU A 739 1.23 0.11 -19.87
N LEU A 740 0.79 -0.89 -19.09
CA LEU A 740 -0.39 -0.75 -18.24
C LEU A 740 -0.05 0.02 -16.97
N LYS A 741 -0.11 1.36 -17.05
CA LYS A 741 0.30 2.28 -15.97
C LYS A 741 -0.83 3.16 -15.43
N ASN A 742 -2.00 3.20 -16.07
CA ASN A 742 -3.11 4.04 -15.62
C ASN A 742 -3.74 3.50 -14.34
N THR A 743 -3.37 4.08 -13.20
CA THR A 743 -3.90 3.70 -11.89
C THR A 743 -5.37 4.07 -11.68
N ASP A 744 -5.89 5.06 -12.40
CA ASP A 744 -7.28 5.48 -12.24
C ASP A 744 -8.24 4.44 -12.86
N ASP A 745 -7.89 3.89 -14.02
CA ASP A 745 -8.62 2.77 -14.62
C ASP A 745 -8.38 1.46 -13.84
N ALA A 746 -7.15 1.23 -13.38
CA ALA A 746 -6.80 0.04 -12.61
C ALA A 746 -7.57 -0.05 -11.28
N ALA A 747 -7.89 1.09 -10.66
CA ALA A 747 -8.63 1.13 -9.39
C ALA A 747 -9.97 0.38 -9.47
N PHE A 748 -10.72 0.53 -10.57
CA PHE A 748 -12.00 -0.14 -10.75
C PHE A 748 -11.85 -1.65 -10.98
N ARG A 749 -10.83 -2.10 -11.72
CA ARG A 749 -10.56 -3.54 -11.89
C ARG A 749 -10.07 -4.16 -10.58
N LEU A 750 -9.22 -3.45 -9.84
CA LEU A 750 -8.70 -3.89 -8.55
C LEU A 750 -9.82 -4.01 -7.51
N ASP A 751 -10.76 -3.08 -7.50
CA ASP A 751 -11.95 -3.14 -6.63
C ASP A 751 -12.86 -4.33 -6.99
N GLN A 752 -13.07 -4.62 -8.27
CA GLN A 752 -13.74 -5.87 -8.69
C GLN A 752 -12.99 -7.12 -8.22
N GLN A 753 -11.66 -7.14 -8.32
CA GLN A 753 -10.83 -8.24 -7.82
C GLN A 753 -10.92 -8.38 -6.30
N ARG A 754 -10.97 -7.26 -5.56
CA ARG A 754 -11.22 -7.24 -4.11
C ARG A 754 -12.55 -7.89 -3.78
N CYS A 755 -13.64 -7.49 -4.44
CA CYS A 755 -14.96 -8.09 -4.24
C CYS A 755 -15.00 -9.57 -4.64
N ARG A 756 -14.25 -9.97 -5.67
CA ARG A 756 -14.10 -11.38 -6.06
C ARG A 756 -13.38 -12.19 -4.97
N MET A 757 -12.30 -11.66 -4.41
CA MET A 757 -11.56 -12.30 -3.31
C MET A 757 -12.42 -12.43 -2.06
N LEU A 758 -13.18 -11.39 -1.71
CA LEU A 758 -14.16 -11.44 -0.62
C LEU A 758 -15.14 -12.60 -0.78
N ARG A 759 -15.81 -12.70 -1.93
CA ARG A 759 -16.76 -13.81 -2.25
C ARG A 759 -16.12 -15.19 -2.20
N ARG A 760 -14.80 -15.26 -2.33
CA ARG A 760 -13.99 -16.49 -2.24
C ARG A 760 -13.47 -16.76 -0.83
N GLY A 761 -13.94 -16.02 0.18
CA GLY A 761 -13.52 -16.20 1.58
C GLY A 761 -12.16 -15.57 1.92
N ILE A 762 -11.67 -14.62 1.13
CA ILE A 762 -10.44 -13.87 1.41
C ILE A 762 -10.81 -12.47 1.91
N PRO A 763 -10.55 -12.12 3.20
CA PRO A 763 -10.89 -10.81 3.78
C PRO A 763 -9.97 -9.69 3.28
N ALA A 764 -10.05 -9.36 2.00
CA ALA A 764 -9.26 -8.30 1.38
C ALA A 764 -9.81 -6.90 1.74
N GLN A 765 -8.93 -5.99 2.15
CA GLN A 765 -9.30 -4.63 2.55
C GLN A 765 -9.85 -3.80 1.35
N PRO A 766 -10.65 -2.75 1.57
CA PRO A 766 -11.21 -1.94 0.49
C PRO A 766 -10.16 -1.20 -0.36
N VAL A 767 -10.49 -0.93 -1.64
CA VAL A 767 -9.69 -0.12 -2.57
C VAL A 767 -10.31 1.26 -2.76
N LEU A 768 -11.62 1.27 -2.97
CA LEU A 768 -12.45 2.45 -3.16
C LEU A 768 -13.51 2.53 -2.06
N ASN A 769 -14.10 3.70 -1.87
CA ASN A 769 -15.30 3.84 -1.05
C ASN A 769 -16.47 3.17 -1.80
N GLY A 770 -17.10 2.17 -1.19
CA GLY A 770 -18.15 1.40 -1.86
C GLY A 770 -18.53 0.14 -1.09
N TYR A 771 -19.17 -0.79 -1.80
CA TYR A 771 -19.64 -2.09 -1.31
C TYR A 771 -19.51 -3.14 -2.43
N CYS A 772 -19.57 -4.42 -2.09
CA CYS A 772 -19.36 -5.55 -2.99
C CYS A 772 -20.65 -6.30 -3.39
N GLY A 773 -21.66 -5.56 -3.88
CA GLY A 773 -22.95 -6.15 -4.26
C GLY A 773 -23.68 -6.72 -3.05
N ASP A 774 -24.27 -7.90 -3.18
CA ASP A 774 -25.01 -8.59 -2.10
C ASP A 774 -24.08 -9.34 -1.13
N TYR A 775 -22.75 -9.29 -1.34
CA TYR A 775 -21.77 -9.95 -0.49
C TYR A 775 -20.85 -8.94 0.19
N GLU A 776 -20.80 -9.00 1.51
CA GLU A 776 -19.75 -8.38 2.33
C GLU A 776 -19.19 -9.41 3.31
N TRP A 777 -18.01 -9.11 3.86
CA TRP A 777 -17.35 -10.04 4.78
C TRP A 777 -18.20 -10.28 6.02
N ASP A 778 -18.56 -11.55 6.26
CA ASP A 778 -19.23 -12.01 7.48
C ASP A 778 -20.61 -11.36 7.74
N LEU A 779 -21.32 -10.98 6.67
CA LEU A 779 -22.72 -10.50 6.75
C LEU A 779 -23.76 -11.64 6.66
N ASP A 780 -23.40 -12.87 7.04
CA ASP A 780 -24.28 -14.07 6.98
C ASP A 780 -25.54 -13.98 7.87
N THR A 781 -25.74 -12.89 8.62
CA THR A 781 -27.01 -12.59 9.31
C THR A 781 -28.01 -11.96 8.33
N PRO A 782 -29.16 -12.60 8.06
CA PRO A 782 -30.29 -11.94 7.42
C PRO A 782 -30.67 -10.72 8.27
N TYR A 783 -30.87 -9.57 7.62
CA TYR A 783 -31.59 -8.45 8.24
C TYR A 783 -33.02 -8.94 8.55
N HIS A 784 -33.27 -9.32 9.79
CA HIS A 784 -34.63 -9.37 10.32
C HIS A 784 -35.10 -7.92 10.44
N VAL A 785 -35.89 -7.49 9.46
CA VAL A 785 -36.73 -6.31 9.62
C VAL A 785 -37.96 -6.80 10.38
N ASP A 786 -37.96 -6.61 11.69
CA ASP A 786 -39.19 -6.67 12.50
C ASP A 786 -40.11 -5.48 12.19
#